data_AF-A0A934EA99-F1
#
_entry.id   AF-A0A934EA99-F1
#
_cell.length_a   1.000
_cell.length_b   1.000
_cell.length_c   1.000
_cell.angle_alpha   90.00
_cell.angle_beta   90.00
_cell.angle_gamma   90.00
#
_symmetry.space_group_name_H-M   'P 1'
#
loop_
_entity.id
_entity.type
_entity.pdbx_description
1 polymer ?
#
loop_
_entity_poly.entity_id
_entity_poly.type
_entity_poly.pdbx_seq_one_letter_code
_entity_poly.pdbx_strand_id
1 'polypeptide(L)'
;MSPNPRLLLLEFLSSMDDRRETSMFYPFFKGVARDCGVPAQWLFFKARTGIAWERPLGRVLRAGLERGDLEVLKRRLKAFRPTHVVSNELLVPGVRSAVRASGARRFMVLPCEFDMEALRWGEHDPELDPYLRLVRGKGEGRELTHEPGWFSRWLGAGPHPGEGRSVLDAVEPDYRAAPVGAMAKAEDGPPVIILGGRSCRGRPSPAKNPCFRGVVGAPDLPPGCSFCGGSIETGPLAGHQAGSLDLAERQLKAASRGGPRQSRSRGAYIVYDLGLFHRIDLFFDMVLRIGLRPARFVFCPRIDDVLSSRSRISAVLPKAAAAGHRMSFEVMGIENFSPAVMRLYNKDISIAQVDEVFRLMAGWSRRWPKAFQARGDGRNWLMLLFTPWTTLAELRVNLREAGRRGFDGNGLWLCTSLMLRKGTALAALAEHEGGVILPEYEDPGLLFYPCFGLQVLWSSMPWRFKDRKVADFFRILVRLYVAMECPEARTLFRGDPEYDLLSSVFRDEACSGRTTRPPWSILEAALELLELFERAQETWSRTGLLAEAVARVKRAHAGAPEPLAGEDNPPVLSKPSSAEQRAVAQVRKELKVAAKLELESVSAASFRGCPGRAFRLNVLLDDRRIVLDLKERQSQGPCFFETRRFKAVYLAQTPVWSEAEKKLLTGLVSMLEARLADAGRP
;
A
#
# COMPACT_ATOMS: atom_id res chain seq x y z
N MET A 1 7.22 -42.37 -15.98
CA MET A 1 6.16 -41.88 -15.06
C MET A 1 6.36 -40.39 -14.86
N SER A 2 5.32 -39.58 -15.04
CA SER A 2 5.39 -38.15 -14.70
C SER A 2 5.65 -38.00 -13.19
N PRO A 3 6.58 -37.13 -12.76
CA PRO A 3 6.84 -36.93 -11.34
C PRO A 3 5.57 -36.46 -10.64
N ASN A 4 5.32 -36.98 -9.44
CA ASN A 4 4.17 -36.57 -8.63
C ASN A 4 4.14 -35.05 -8.46
N PRO A 5 2.99 -34.40 -8.63
CA PRO A 5 2.88 -32.95 -8.51
C PRO A 5 3.26 -32.47 -7.11
N ARG A 6 3.90 -31.30 -7.03
CA ARG A 6 4.33 -30.63 -5.80
C ARG A 6 4.12 -29.13 -5.97
N LEU A 7 3.28 -28.55 -5.14
CA LEU A 7 2.82 -27.16 -5.24
C LEU A 7 3.64 -26.25 -4.33
N LEU A 8 4.17 -25.16 -4.87
CA LEU A 8 4.76 -24.08 -4.09
C LEU A 8 3.99 -22.78 -4.35
N LEU A 9 3.47 -22.19 -3.28
CA LEU A 9 2.87 -20.86 -3.27
C LEU A 9 3.91 -19.85 -2.78
N LEU A 10 4.20 -18.84 -3.60
CA LEU A 10 5.15 -17.78 -3.34
C LEU A 10 4.40 -16.46 -3.15
N GLU A 11 4.40 -15.98 -1.92
CA GLU A 11 3.79 -14.71 -1.58
C GLU A 11 4.85 -13.63 -1.32
N PHE A 12 4.63 -12.47 -1.91
CA PHE A 12 5.46 -11.29 -1.79
C PHE A 12 4.66 -10.19 -1.12
N LEU A 13 5.02 -9.88 0.12
CA LEU A 13 4.48 -8.77 0.89
C LEU A 13 5.20 -7.50 0.45
N SER A 14 4.59 -6.75 -0.47
CA SER A 14 5.08 -5.42 -0.84
C SER A 14 4.76 -4.41 0.26
N SER A 15 5.57 -3.35 0.38
CA SER A 15 5.31 -2.24 1.32
C SER A 15 4.07 -1.40 0.98
N MET A 16 3.48 -1.61 -0.21
CA MET A 16 2.17 -1.08 -0.51
C MET A 16 1.16 -2.07 0.06
N ASP A 17 0.59 -1.71 1.21
CA ASP A 17 -0.28 -2.57 2.03
C ASP A 17 -1.51 -3.12 1.29
N ASP A 18 -1.83 -2.57 0.11
CA ASP A 18 -3.04 -2.83 -0.68
C ASP A 18 -3.00 -4.09 -1.55
N ARG A 19 -1.88 -4.85 -1.59
CA ARG A 19 -1.74 -5.98 -2.54
C ARG A 19 -1.99 -7.37 -1.95
N ARG A 20 -2.54 -7.44 -0.74
CA ARG A 20 -2.75 -8.72 -0.03
C ARG A 20 -3.85 -9.58 -0.69
N GLU A 21 -4.75 -8.95 -1.43
CA GLU A 21 -5.88 -9.59 -2.11
C GLU A 21 -5.46 -10.68 -3.10
N THR A 22 -4.31 -10.56 -3.77
CA THR A 22 -3.87 -11.54 -4.79
C THR A 22 -3.57 -12.94 -4.23
N SER A 23 -3.29 -13.02 -2.93
CA SER A 23 -2.96 -14.27 -2.24
C SER A 23 -4.11 -14.76 -1.35
N MET A 24 -5.31 -14.18 -1.46
CA MET A 24 -6.44 -14.55 -0.61
C MET A 24 -6.93 -15.99 -0.85
N PHE A 25 -6.67 -16.55 -2.05
CA PHE A 25 -7.01 -17.93 -2.40
C PHE A 25 -5.95 -18.98 -2.05
N TYR A 26 -4.75 -18.57 -1.64
CA TYR A 26 -3.66 -19.50 -1.29
C TYR A 26 -4.04 -20.56 -0.24
N PRO A 27 -4.76 -20.22 0.84
CA PRO A 27 -5.24 -21.20 1.81
C PRO A 27 -6.12 -22.29 1.17
N PHE A 28 -6.96 -21.89 0.22
CA PHE A 28 -7.88 -22.80 -0.48
C PHE A 28 -7.13 -23.65 -1.51
N PHE A 29 -6.17 -23.08 -2.26
CA PHE A 29 -5.30 -23.84 -3.16
C PHE A 29 -4.47 -24.91 -2.44
N LYS A 30 -3.99 -24.61 -1.24
CA LYS A 30 -3.37 -25.64 -0.38
C LYS A 30 -4.35 -26.72 0.04
N GLY A 31 -5.60 -26.35 0.33
CA GLY A 31 -6.65 -27.31 0.64
C GLY A 31 -6.95 -28.23 -0.54
N VAL A 32 -7.10 -27.70 -1.76
CA VAL A 32 -7.26 -28.50 -2.99
C VAL A 32 -6.07 -29.45 -3.16
N ALA A 33 -4.85 -28.94 -3.01
CA ALA A 33 -3.65 -29.76 -3.11
C ALA A 33 -3.65 -30.90 -2.08
N ARG A 34 -4.01 -30.63 -0.82
CA ARG A 34 -4.17 -31.65 0.23
C ARG A 34 -5.19 -32.71 -0.17
N ASP A 35 -6.37 -32.29 -0.62
CA ASP A 35 -7.48 -33.19 -0.95
C ASP A 35 -7.13 -34.08 -2.17
N CYS A 36 -6.24 -33.61 -3.04
CA CYS A 36 -5.65 -34.36 -4.16
C CYS A 36 -4.37 -35.14 -3.81
N GLY A 37 -3.92 -35.16 -2.54
CA GLY A 37 -2.67 -35.82 -2.15
C GLY A 37 -1.39 -35.17 -2.70
N VAL A 38 -1.46 -33.91 -3.15
CA VAL A 38 -0.36 -33.11 -3.68
C VAL A 38 0.35 -32.37 -2.54
N PRO A 39 1.64 -32.64 -2.27
CA PRO A 39 2.39 -31.89 -1.27
C PRO A 39 2.43 -30.40 -1.63
N ALA A 40 2.10 -29.54 -0.67
CA ALA A 40 2.07 -28.10 -0.86
C ALA A 40 2.90 -27.35 0.19
N GLN A 41 3.66 -26.35 -0.25
CA GLN A 41 4.32 -25.36 0.62
C GLN A 41 3.86 -23.95 0.28
N TRP A 42 3.78 -23.10 1.29
CA TRP A 42 3.54 -21.68 1.12
C TRP A 42 4.64 -20.91 1.83
N LEU A 43 5.40 -20.15 1.06
CA LEU A 43 6.46 -19.28 1.54
C LEU A 43 6.02 -17.84 1.32
N PHE A 44 6.23 -16.99 2.32
CA PHE A 44 6.03 -15.55 2.15
C PHE A 44 7.27 -14.75 2.51
N PHE A 45 7.51 -13.70 1.74
CA PHE A 45 8.68 -12.83 1.82
C PHE A 45 8.24 -11.39 1.97
N LYS A 46 9.06 -10.56 2.63
CA LYS A 46 8.94 -9.11 2.44
C LYS A 46 9.67 -8.77 1.15
N ALA A 47 8.94 -8.27 0.16
CA ALA A 47 9.50 -8.01 -1.16
C ALA A 47 10.10 -6.61 -1.24
N ARG A 48 11.20 -6.48 -2.00
CA ARG A 48 11.56 -5.20 -2.60
C ARG A 48 10.75 -5.08 -3.88
N THR A 49 9.93 -4.05 -3.97
CA THR A 49 9.17 -3.80 -5.19
C THR A 49 10.10 -3.19 -6.22
N GLY A 50 10.48 -3.97 -7.23
CA GLY A 50 11.09 -3.45 -8.44
C GLY A 50 10.00 -2.84 -9.31
N ILE A 51 10.21 -1.60 -9.76
CA ILE A 51 9.35 -0.98 -10.77
C ILE A 51 9.96 -1.33 -12.13
N ALA A 52 9.27 -2.14 -12.93
CA ALA A 52 9.59 -2.33 -14.34
C ALA A 52 8.60 -1.52 -15.18
N TRP A 53 9.11 -0.87 -16.21
CA TRP A 53 8.29 -0.21 -17.23
C TRP A 53 8.14 -1.16 -18.39
N GLU A 54 6.90 -1.54 -18.68
CA GLU A 54 6.56 -2.36 -19.84
C GLU A 54 5.57 -1.55 -20.66
N ARG A 55 5.99 -1.05 -21.82
CA ARG A 55 5.04 -0.41 -22.75
C ARG A 55 4.21 -1.51 -23.43
N PRO A 56 2.89 -1.33 -23.61
CA PRO A 56 2.04 -0.18 -23.24
C PRO A 56 1.45 -0.27 -21.81
N LEU A 57 1.73 -1.36 -21.07
CA LEU A 57 1.15 -1.71 -19.76
C LEU A 57 1.48 -0.72 -18.63
N GLY A 58 2.47 0.15 -18.84
CA GLY A 58 2.92 1.12 -17.84
C GLY A 58 3.76 0.47 -16.75
N ARG A 59 3.45 0.79 -15.49
CA ARG A 59 4.21 0.39 -14.31
C ARG A 59 3.87 -1.04 -13.89
N VAL A 60 4.71 -1.99 -14.28
CA VAL A 60 4.64 -3.37 -13.80
C VAL A 60 5.48 -3.50 -12.54
N LEU A 61 4.83 -3.66 -11.40
CA LEU A 61 5.56 -4.01 -10.18
C LEU A 61 6.00 -5.47 -10.26
N ARG A 62 7.29 -5.68 -10.10
CA ARG A 62 7.89 -7.00 -10.01
C ARG A 62 8.45 -7.20 -8.61
N ALA A 63 8.08 -8.30 -7.97
CA ALA A 63 8.60 -8.68 -6.69
C ALA A 63 10.06 -9.14 -6.82
N GLY A 64 10.94 -8.43 -6.11
CA GLY A 64 12.33 -8.78 -5.91
C GLY A 64 12.61 -9.21 -4.48
N LEU A 65 13.70 -9.95 -4.32
CA LEU A 65 14.22 -10.35 -3.02
C LEU A 65 15.61 -9.78 -2.82
N GLU A 66 15.95 -9.48 -1.58
CA GLU A 66 17.33 -9.23 -1.21
C GLU A 66 18.18 -10.48 -1.45
N ARG A 67 19.49 -10.29 -1.62
CA ARG A 67 20.42 -11.39 -1.90
C ARG A 67 20.29 -12.53 -0.87
N GLY A 68 20.19 -12.20 0.42
CA GLY A 68 20.03 -13.18 1.49
C GLY A 68 18.74 -14.01 1.35
N ASP A 69 17.61 -13.34 1.11
CA ASP A 69 16.31 -13.99 0.95
C ASP A 69 16.21 -14.80 -0.34
N LEU A 70 16.84 -14.33 -1.43
CA LEU A 70 16.95 -15.06 -2.69
C LEU A 70 17.73 -16.38 -2.52
N GLU A 71 18.83 -16.37 -1.76
CA GLU A 71 19.59 -17.59 -1.46
C GLU A 71 18.79 -18.56 -0.57
N VAL A 72 17.99 -18.03 0.37
CA VAL A 72 17.06 -18.87 1.13
C VAL A 72 16.00 -19.48 0.22
N LEU A 73 15.41 -18.70 -0.70
CA LEU A 73 14.46 -19.21 -1.69
C LEU A 73 15.07 -20.32 -2.54
N LYS A 74 16.28 -20.12 -3.09
CA LYS A 74 16.99 -21.16 -3.86
C LYS A 74 17.17 -22.46 -3.08
N ARG A 75 17.57 -22.39 -1.80
CA ARG A 75 17.69 -23.58 -0.94
C ARG A 75 16.34 -24.27 -0.70
N ARG A 76 15.28 -23.50 -0.47
CA ARG A 76 13.91 -24.03 -0.30
C ARG A 76 13.42 -24.70 -1.58
N LEU A 77 13.63 -24.08 -2.74
CA LEU A 77 13.31 -24.62 -4.05
C LEU A 77 14.06 -25.93 -4.31
N LYS A 78 15.37 -25.99 -4.02
CA LYS A 78 16.17 -27.21 -4.17
C LYS A 78 15.70 -28.34 -3.24
N ALA A 79 15.36 -28.02 -1.98
CA ALA A 79 14.91 -29.01 -1.01
C ALA A 79 13.49 -29.51 -1.31
N PHE A 80 12.59 -28.61 -1.70
CA PHE A 80 11.19 -28.96 -1.95
C PHE A 80 10.95 -29.49 -3.36
N ARG A 81 11.78 -29.14 -4.36
CA ARG A 81 11.66 -29.57 -5.78
C ARG A 81 10.22 -29.40 -6.31
N PRO A 82 9.66 -28.19 -6.29
CA PRO A 82 8.30 -27.98 -6.77
C PRO A 82 8.19 -28.30 -8.26
N THR A 83 7.08 -28.89 -8.67
CA THR A 83 6.73 -29.04 -10.10
C THR A 83 5.78 -27.94 -10.56
N HIS A 84 5.05 -27.32 -9.61
CA HIS A 84 4.09 -26.26 -9.83
C HIS A 84 4.40 -25.10 -8.90
N VAL A 85 4.42 -23.87 -9.43
CA VAL A 85 4.66 -22.66 -8.65
C VAL A 85 3.57 -21.64 -8.95
N VAL A 86 2.96 -21.08 -7.90
CA VAL A 86 2.03 -19.97 -7.99
C VAL A 86 2.63 -18.78 -7.26
N SER A 87 2.68 -17.62 -7.92
CA SER A 87 3.14 -16.35 -7.35
C SER A 87 1.98 -15.36 -7.26
N ASN A 88 1.98 -14.47 -6.28
CA ASN A 88 0.96 -13.43 -6.14
C ASN A 88 1.40 -12.12 -6.82
N GLU A 89 2.60 -12.13 -7.41
CA GLU A 89 3.28 -11.02 -8.06
C GLU A 89 4.11 -11.49 -9.26
N LEU A 90 4.31 -10.60 -10.22
CA LEU A 90 5.31 -10.81 -11.28
C LEU A 90 6.71 -10.80 -10.69
N LEU A 91 7.63 -11.58 -11.26
CA LEU A 91 8.97 -11.79 -10.66
C LEU A 91 10.05 -10.98 -11.39
N VAL A 92 10.98 -10.39 -10.63
CA VAL A 92 12.21 -9.84 -11.22
C VAL A 92 13.08 -10.98 -11.79
N PRO A 93 13.96 -10.72 -12.77
CA PRO A 93 14.75 -11.77 -13.44
C PRO A 93 15.49 -12.71 -12.48
N GLY A 94 16.10 -12.19 -11.41
CA GLY A 94 16.82 -13.02 -10.43
C GLY A 94 15.94 -14.03 -9.70
N VAL A 95 14.72 -13.66 -9.32
CA VAL A 95 13.76 -14.55 -8.65
C VAL A 95 13.17 -15.54 -9.67
N ARG A 96 12.83 -15.07 -10.88
CA ARG A 96 12.35 -15.92 -11.98
C ARG A 96 13.35 -17.01 -12.35
N SER A 97 14.63 -16.67 -12.47
CA SER A 97 15.70 -17.63 -12.76
C SER A 97 15.85 -18.67 -11.66
N ALA A 98 15.71 -18.29 -10.39
CA ALA A 98 15.73 -19.24 -9.28
C ALA A 98 14.55 -20.23 -9.35
N VAL A 99 13.34 -19.74 -9.65
CA VAL A 99 12.15 -20.59 -9.83
C VAL A 99 12.34 -21.56 -11.00
N ARG A 100 12.82 -21.10 -12.16
CA ARG A 100 13.12 -21.97 -13.31
C ARG A 100 14.16 -23.04 -12.99
N ALA A 101 15.26 -22.65 -12.33
CA ALA A 101 16.33 -23.56 -11.94
C ALA A 101 15.87 -24.65 -10.94
N SER A 102 14.69 -24.51 -10.33
CA SER A 102 14.12 -25.55 -9.45
C SER A 102 13.57 -26.77 -10.20
N GLY A 103 13.38 -26.66 -11.52
CA GLY A 103 12.74 -27.69 -12.35
C GLY A 103 11.20 -27.63 -12.32
N ALA A 104 10.61 -26.53 -11.84
CA ALA A 104 9.18 -26.29 -11.93
C ALA A 104 8.73 -26.29 -13.39
N ARG A 105 7.69 -27.07 -13.71
CA ARG A 105 7.15 -27.25 -15.06
C ARG A 105 5.99 -26.31 -15.36
N ARG A 106 5.28 -25.88 -14.32
CA ARG A 106 4.16 -24.95 -14.41
C ARG A 106 4.38 -23.79 -13.47
N PHE A 107 4.14 -22.58 -13.99
CA PHE A 107 4.24 -21.33 -13.25
C PHE A 107 3.00 -20.48 -13.54
N MET A 108 2.39 -19.95 -12.48
CA MET A 108 1.22 -19.07 -12.57
C MET A 108 1.44 -17.84 -11.69
N VAL A 109 0.92 -16.69 -12.12
CA VAL A 109 0.86 -15.46 -11.33
C VAL A 109 -0.61 -15.10 -11.08
N LEU A 110 -0.96 -14.73 -9.84
CA LEU A 110 -2.30 -14.27 -9.47
C LEU A 110 -2.38 -12.74 -9.34
N PRO A 111 -3.55 -12.14 -9.64
CA PRO A 111 -4.75 -12.81 -10.16
C PRO A 111 -4.54 -13.26 -11.63
N CYS A 112 -5.13 -14.40 -12.00
CA CYS A 112 -5.05 -14.94 -13.36
C CYS A 112 -5.94 -14.18 -14.36
N GLU A 113 -6.63 -13.13 -13.91
CA GLU A 113 -7.75 -12.50 -14.63
C GLU A 113 -7.35 -11.68 -15.86
N PHE A 114 -6.06 -11.40 -16.08
CA PHE A 114 -5.71 -10.33 -17.04
C PHE A 114 -4.67 -10.70 -18.09
N ASP A 115 -4.14 -11.92 -18.10
CA ASP A 115 -3.19 -12.32 -19.13
C ASP A 115 -3.89 -12.89 -20.39
N MET A 116 -4.88 -12.18 -20.93
CA MET A 116 -5.43 -12.47 -22.26
C MET A 116 -4.76 -11.64 -23.36
N GLU A 117 -4.14 -10.51 -22.98
CA GLU A 117 -3.45 -9.59 -23.88
C GLU A 117 -1.92 -9.54 -23.71
N ALA A 118 -1.32 -9.77 -22.54
CA ALA A 118 0.14 -9.99 -22.49
C ALA A 118 0.55 -11.34 -23.12
N LEU A 119 -0.36 -12.33 -23.16
CA LEU A 119 -0.26 -13.51 -24.04
C LEU A 119 -0.41 -13.20 -25.55
N ARG A 120 -0.84 -11.98 -25.96
CA ARG A 120 -0.87 -11.56 -27.39
C ARG A 120 0.45 -10.92 -27.83
N TRP A 121 1.14 -10.21 -26.96
CA TRP A 121 2.40 -9.53 -27.29
C TRP A 121 3.58 -10.46 -26.98
N GLY A 122 3.90 -11.28 -27.96
CA GLY A 122 4.96 -12.27 -27.91
C GLY A 122 6.36 -11.65 -27.84
N GLU A 123 6.77 -11.24 -26.65
CA GLU A 123 8.19 -11.18 -26.27
C GLU A 123 8.45 -12.11 -25.07
N HIS A 124 8.63 -13.38 -25.44
CA HIS A 124 9.48 -14.38 -24.79
C HIS A 124 9.08 -14.94 -23.41
N ASP A 125 7.98 -15.72 -23.38
CA ASP A 125 8.08 -17.08 -22.82
C ASP A 125 7.07 -18.04 -23.48
N PRO A 126 7.47 -18.80 -24.52
CA PRO A 126 6.61 -19.84 -25.10
C PRO A 126 6.25 -20.97 -24.11
N GLU A 127 6.85 -20.99 -22.91
CA GLU A 127 6.61 -21.98 -21.84
C GLU A 127 5.56 -21.56 -20.79
N LEU A 128 4.92 -20.38 -20.90
CA LEU A 128 3.71 -20.11 -20.11
C LEU A 128 2.61 -21.11 -20.52
N ASP A 129 2.19 -21.90 -19.54
CA ASP A 129 1.45 -23.17 -19.63
C ASP A 129 0.46 -23.26 -20.83
N PRO A 130 0.60 -24.25 -21.73
CA PRO A 130 -0.37 -24.52 -22.80
C PRO A 130 -1.81 -24.63 -22.33
N TYR A 131 -2.04 -25.00 -21.06
CA TYR A 131 -3.36 -25.08 -20.45
C TYR A 131 -4.06 -23.71 -20.35
N LEU A 132 -3.31 -22.62 -20.14
CA LEU A 132 -3.86 -21.26 -20.12
C LEU A 132 -4.31 -20.81 -21.53
N ARG A 133 -3.70 -21.36 -22.59
CA ARG A 133 -4.16 -21.13 -23.99
C ARG A 133 -5.49 -21.82 -24.28
N LEU A 134 -5.83 -22.90 -23.58
CA LEU A 134 -7.10 -23.62 -23.77
C LEU A 134 -8.30 -22.84 -23.18
N VAL A 135 -8.07 -22.16 -22.05
CA VAL A 135 -9.06 -21.29 -21.38
C VAL A 135 -9.41 -20.05 -22.23
N ARG A 136 -8.52 -19.65 -23.14
CA ARG A 136 -8.65 -18.50 -24.06
C ARG A 136 -9.87 -18.57 -24.98
N GLY A 137 -10.37 -19.77 -25.29
CA GLY A 137 -11.40 -19.97 -26.32
C GLY A 137 -12.85 -19.77 -25.88
N LYS A 138 -13.14 -19.71 -24.57
CA LYS A 138 -14.53 -19.83 -24.08
C LYS A 138 -15.09 -18.63 -23.30
N GLY A 139 -14.29 -17.61 -22.98
CA GLY A 139 -14.75 -16.49 -22.14
C GLY A 139 -15.00 -16.86 -20.66
N GLU A 140 -14.64 -18.07 -20.24
CA GLU A 140 -14.91 -18.67 -18.91
C GLU A 140 -13.81 -18.39 -17.85
N GLY A 141 -12.80 -17.57 -18.17
CA GLY A 141 -11.59 -17.43 -17.34
C GLY A 141 -11.81 -16.98 -15.89
N ARG A 142 -12.95 -16.33 -15.58
CA ARG A 142 -13.27 -15.82 -14.23
C ARG A 142 -13.88 -16.87 -13.29
N GLU A 143 -14.55 -17.88 -13.81
CA GLU A 143 -15.19 -18.92 -12.99
C GLU A 143 -14.17 -19.99 -12.57
N LEU A 144 -13.17 -20.22 -13.42
CA LEU A 144 -12.25 -21.34 -13.29
C LEU A 144 -11.30 -21.25 -12.09
N THR A 145 -10.80 -20.07 -11.70
CA THR A 145 -9.89 -19.97 -10.53
C THR A 145 -10.60 -20.21 -9.19
N HIS A 146 -11.92 -20.22 -9.18
CA HIS A 146 -12.74 -20.39 -7.98
C HIS A 146 -13.36 -21.78 -7.90
N GLU A 147 -13.05 -22.65 -8.84
CA GLU A 147 -13.47 -24.05 -8.81
C GLU A 147 -12.28 -24.94 -8.48
N PRO A 148 -12.41 -25.86 -7.52
CA PRO A 148 -11.32 -26.74 -7.16
C PRO A 148 -10.97 -27.72 -8.31
N GLY A 149 -11.94 -28.04 -9.18
CA GLY A 149 -11.75 -28.93 -10.33
C GLY A 149 -10.75 -28.37 -11.35
N TRP A 150 -10.82 -27.07 -11.65
CA TRP A 150 -9.84 -26.42 -12.53
C TRP A 150 -8.44 -26.46 -11.92
N PHE A 151 -8.29 -26.10 -10.65
CA PHE A 151 -6.97 -26.05 -10.02
C PHE A 151 -6.37 -27.46 -9.90
N SER A 152 -7.18 -28.48 -9.60
CA SER A 152 -6.74 -29.88 -9.59
C SER A 152 -6.25 -30.36 -10.97
N ARG A 153 -6.95 -30.00 -12.05
CA ARG A 153 -6.49 -30.27 -13.43
C ARG A 153 -5.19 -29.52 -13.75
N TRP A 154 -5.06 -28.28 -13.30
CA TRP A 154 -3.80 -27.53 -13.43
C TRP A 154 -2.65 -28.15 -12.61
N LEU A 155 -2.94 -28.87 -11.52
CA LEU A 155 -1.93 -29.67 -10.80
C LEU A 155 -1.63 -31.02 -11.50
N GLY A 156 -2.45 -31.44 -12.46
CA GLY A 156 -2.37 -32.77 -13.06
C GLY A 156 -2.80 -33.89 -12.10
N ALA A 157 -3.64 -33.58 -11.10
CA ALA A 157 -4.04 -34.51 -10.05
C ALA A 157 -5.39 -35.21 -10.29
N GLY A 158 -6.01 -35.00 -11.47
CA GLY A 158 -7.32 -35.56 -11.81
C GLY A 158 -8.50 -34.69 -11.36
N PRO A 159 -9.74 -35.21 -11.41
CA PRO A 159 -10.92 -34.48 -10.95
C PRO A 159 -10.92 -34.30 -9.42
N HIS A 160 -11.38 -33.15 -8.95
CA HIS A 160 -11.51 -32.87 -7.52
C HIS A 160 -12.93 -33.27 -7.04
N PRO A 161 -13.11 -33.84 -5.83
CA PRO A 161 -14.45 -34.21 -5.32
C PRO A 161 -15.45 -33.06 -5.24
N GLY A 162 -14.96 -31.83 -5.14
CA GLY A 162 -15.74 -30.59 -5.11
C GLY A 162 -15.90 -29.88 -6.45
N GLU A 163 -15.69 -30.57 -7.57
CA GLU A 163 -15.90 -30.01 -8.91
C GLU A 163 -17.34 -29.47 -9.08
N GLY A 164 -17.48 -28.32 -9.78
CA GLY A 164 -18.76 -27.61 -9.93
C GLY A 164 -19.23 -26.82 -8.70
N ARG A 165 -18.42 -26.75 -7.64
CA ARG A 165 -18.68 -25.92 -6.44
C ARG A 165 -17.62 -24.84 -6.31
N SER A 166 -17.97 -23.74 -5.63
CA SER A 166 -16.98 -22.76 -5.19
C SER A 166 -15.93 -23.43 -4.31
N VAL A 167 -14.67 -23.07 -4.50
CA VAL A 167 -13.52 -23.53 -3.70
C VAL A 167 -13.70 -23.16 -2.23
N LEU A 168 -14.45 -22.09 -1.93
CA LEU A 168 -14.79 -21.67 -0.58
C LEU A 168 -15.72 -22.66 0.13
N ASP A 169 -16.58 -23.35 -0.62
CA ASP A 169 -17.50 -24.35 -0.08
C ASP A 169 -16.89 -25.74 -0.05
N ALA A 170 -16.11 -26.06 -1.08
CA ALA A 170 -15.63 -27.39 -1.36
C ALA A 170 -14.42 -27.81 -0.53
N VAL A 171 -13.66 -26.84 0.01
CA VAL A 171 -12.32 -27.09 0.53
C VAL A 171 -12.13 -26.46 1.90
N GLU A 172 -11.58 -27.23 2.84
CA GLU A 172 -11.10 -26.69 4.12
C GLU A 172 -9.76 -25.95 3.90
N PRO A 173 -9.69 -24.62 4.16
CA PRO A 173 -8.49 -23.83 3.88
C PRO A 173 -7.32 -24.17 4.82
N ASP A 174 -6.09 -24.00 4.34
CA ASP A 174 -4.86 -24.19 5.12
C ASP A 174 -4.00 -22.92 5.14
N TYR A 175 -4.12 -22.16 6.25
CA TYR A 175 -3.40 -20.89 6.46
C TYR A 175 -1.94 -21.04 6.92
N ARG A 176 -1.39 -22.26 6.98
CA ARG A 176 0.02 -22.46 7.36
C ARG A 176 0.93 -21.92 6.26
N ALA A 177 1.72 -20.91 6.59
CA ALA A 177 2.66 -20.26 5.68
C ALA A 177 3.98 -20.01 6.42
N ALA A 178 5.11 -20.27 5.75
CA ALA A 178 6.43 -20.10 6.35
C ALA A 178 6.99 -18.70 6.01
N PRO A 179 7.24 -17.84 7.02
CA PRO A 179 7.94 -16.58 6.79
C PRO A 179 9.40 -16.85 6.38
N VAL A 180 9.85 -16.17 5.34
CA VAL A 180 11.23 -16.22 4.86
C VAL A 180 11.89 -14.85 4.98
N GLY A 181 13.07 -14.80 5.61
CA GLY A 181 13.79 -13.56 5.92
C GLY A 181 13.49 -13.02 7.31
N ALA A 182 14.34 -12.12 7.81
CA ALA A 182 14.17 -11.50 9.14
C ALA A 182 12.95 -10.56 9.18
N MET A 183 12.71 -9.83 8.09
CA MET A 183 11.61 -8.86 8.03
C MET A 183 10.24 -9.53 7.94
N ALA A 184 10.09 -10.65 7.23
CA ALA A 184 8.85 -11.43 7.24
C ALA A 184 8.56 -12.07 8.62
N LYS A 185 9.58 -12.18 9.48
CA LYS A 185 9.45 -12.70 10.84
C LYS A 185 9.10 -11.63 11.87
N ALA A 186 9.21 -10.33 11.54
CA ALA A 186 8.88 -9.22 12.44
C ALA A 186 7.44 -9.30 12.98
N GLU A 187 7.19 -8.71 14.16
CA GLU A 187 6.11 -9.07 15.11
C GLU A 187 4.67 -9.05 14.55
N ASP A 188 4.36 -8.18 13.59
CA ASP A 188 2.98 -7.95 13.12
C ASP A 188 2.68 -8.51 11.71
N GLY A 189 3.09 -9.75 11.42
CA GLY A 189 2.83 -10.43 10.13
C GLY A 189 1.44 -10.10 9.51
N PRO A 190 1.34 -10.08 8.17
CA PRO A 190 0.20 -9.48 7.46
C PRO A 190 -1.14 -10.08 7.90
N PRO A 191 -2.23 -9.29 7.93
CA PRO A 191 -3.55 -9.82 8.24
C PRO A 191 -3.97 -10.90 7.24
N VAL A 192 -4.69 -11.89 7.75
CA VAL A 192 -5.34 -12.91 6.93
C VAL A 192 -6.66 -12.38 6.39
N ILE A 193 -6.92 -12.60 5.11
CA ILE A 193 -8.19 -12.24 4.49
C ILE A 193 -9.20 -13.37 4.76
N ILE A 194 -10.36 -13.00 5.31
CA ILE A 194 -11.52 -13.87 5.54
C ILE A 194 -12.54 -13.57 4.46
N LEU A 195 -12.83 -14.58 3.62
CA LEU A 195 -13.69 -14.47 2.46
C LEU A 195 -15.12 -14.91 2.79
N GLY A 196 -16.08 -13.99 2.80
CA GLY A 196 -17.47 -14.33 3.18
C GLY A 196 -18.51 -14.06 2.10
N GLY A 197 -18.20 -13.24 1.09
CA GLY A 197 -19.20 -12.78 0.13
C GLY A 197 -18.83 -11.47 -0.54
N ARG A 198 -19.82 -10.67 -0.90
CA ARG A 198 -19.61 -9.45 -1.71
C ARG A 198 -18.88 -8.36 -0.92
N SER A 199 -17.91 -7.70 -1.55
CA SER A 199 -17.24 -6.52 -0.96
C SER A 199 -18.11 -5.26 -0.98
N CYS A 200 -19.09 -5.19 -1.87
CA CYS A 200 -19.98 -4.05 -2.02
C CYS A 200 -21.39 -4.53 -2.41
N ARG A 201 -22.43 -3.82 -1.96
CA ARG A 201 -23.84 -4.12 -2.27
C ARG A 201 -24.35 -3.46 -3.55
N GLY A 202 -23.50 -2.71 -4.25
CA GLY A 202 -23.76 -2.19 -5.59
C GLY A 202 -25.06 -1.38 -5.68
N ARG A 203 -25.11 -0.15 -5.16
CA ARG A 203 -26.27 0.74 -5.34
C ARG A 203 -25.80 2.19 -5.50
N PRO A 204 -26.52 3.04 -6.24
CA PRO A 204 -27.70 2.78 -7.09
C PRO A 204 -27.41 2.16 -8.48
N SER A 205 -28.45 1.91 -9.30
CA SER A 205 -28.29 1.45 -10.70
C SER A 205 -27.90 2.61 -11.63
N PRO A 206 -26.90 2.45 -12.53
CA PRO A 206 -26.55 3.46 -13.53
C PRO A 206 -27.73 3.87 -14.42
N ALA A 207 -28.67 2.97 -14.70
CA ALA A 207 -29.85 3.24 -15.53
C ALA A 207 -30.74 4.38 -14.98
N LYS A 208 -30.74 4.59 -13.67
CA LYS A 208 -31.53 5.65 -13.01
C LYS A 208 -30.79 6.99 -12.94
N ASN A 209 -29.52 7.02 -13.32
CA ASN A 209 -28.67 8.18 -13.14
C ASN A 209 -28.67 9.04 -14.42
N PRO A 210 -29.07 10.33 -14.33
CA PRO A 210 -29.15 11.21 -15.49
C PRO A 210 -27.83 11.36 -16.27
N CYS A 211 -26.68 11.18 -15.63
CA CYS A 211 -25.37 11.26 -16.28
C CYS A 211 -25.16 10.19 -17.37
N PHE A 212 -25.93 9.10 -17.35
CA PHE A 212 -25.81 7.99 -18.32
C PHE A 212 -27.00 7.89 -19.27
N ARG A 213 -27.86 8.92 -19.33
CA ARG A 213 -29.01 8.94 -20.25
C ARG A 213 -28.50 8.98 -21.69
N GLY A 214 -28.89 7.99 -22.50
CA GLY A 214 -28.48 7.88 -23.91
C GLY A 214 -27.11 7.23 -24.12
N VAL A 215 -26.39 6.89 -23.05
CA VAL A 215 -25.12 6.15 -23.13
C VAL A 215 -25.42 4.69 -23.39
N VAL A 216 -25.06 4.18 -24.57
CA VAL A 216 -25.31 2.79 -24.98
C VAL A 216 -24.61 1.82 -24.02
N GLY A 217 -25.32 0.77 -23.60
CA GLY A 217 -24.81 -0.29 -22.72
C GLY A 217 -24.65 0.08 -21.25
N ALA A 218 -24.62 1.36 -20.87
CA ALA A 218 -24.53 1.77 -19.46
C ALA A 218 -25.76 1.37 -18.61
N PRO A 219 -27.02 1.47 -19.10
CA PRO A 219 -28.21 1.04 -18.35
C PRO A 219 -28.25 -0.47 -18.04
N ASP A 220 -27.62 -1.29 -18.87
CA ASP A 220 -27.60 -2.75 -18.74
C ASP A 220 -26.55 -3.24 -17.72
N LEU A 221 -25.70 -2.33 -17.23
CA LEU A 221 -24.66 -2.66 -16.27
C LEU A 221 -25.22 -2.92 -14.87
N PRO A 222 -24.59 -3.82 -14.10
CA PRO A 222 -24.95 -4.09 -12.73
C PRO A 222 -25.00 -2.82 -11.86
N PRO A 223 -25.91 -2.77 -10.86
CA PRO A 223 -25.95 -1.69 -9.89
C PRO A 223 -24.64 -1.48 -9.13
N GLY A 224 -24.26 -0.22 -8.88
CA GLY A 224 -23.04 0.14 -8.16
C GLY A 224 -22.40 1.44 -8.61
N CYS A 225 -21.25 1.79 -8.00
CA CYS A 225 -20.49 2.98 -8.42
C CYS A 225 -20.08 2.81 -9.89
N SER A 226 -20.19 3.89 -10.67
CA SER A 226 -20.01 3.86 -12.13
C SER A 226 -18.58 3.57 -12.57
N PHE A 227 -17.58 3.74 -11.69
CA PHE A 227 -16.17 3.43 -11.94
C PHE A 227 -15.76 1.99 -11.62
N CYS A 228 -16.49 1.27 -10.75
CA CYS A 228 -16.16 -0.12 -10.37
C CYS A 228 -17.24 -1.14 -10.73
N GLY A 229 -18.44 -0.67 -11.10
CA GLY A 229 -19.60 -1.49 -11.46
C GLY A 229 -20.22 -2.26 -10.28
N GLY A 230 -19.93 -1.88 -9.03
CA GLY A 230 -20.53 -2.56 -7.87
C GLY A 230 -20.02 -3.97 -7.62
N SER A 231 -18.70 -4.15 -7.63
CA SER A 231 -18.01 -5.44 -7.41
C SER A 231 -18.16 -6.47 -8.53
N ILE A 232 -18.17 -6.04 -9.81
CA ILE A 232 -17.99 -6.94 -10.97
C ILE A 232 -16.67 -7.77 -10.85
N GLU A 233 -15.70 -7.31 -10.04
CA GLU A 233 -14.40 -7.98 -9.83
C GLU A 233 -14.24 -8.78 -8.53
N THR A 234 -15.24 -8.81 -7.64
CA THR A 234 -15.25 -9.83 -6.56
C THR A 234 -16.22 -10.95 -6.87
N GLY A 235 -16.41 -11.22 -8.17
CA GLY A 235 -17.00 -12.43 -8.70
C GLY A 235 -16.58 -13.72 -7.98
N PRO A 236 -15.33 -13.88 -7.48
CA PRO A 236 -14.96 -15.05 -6.67
C PRO A 236 -15.85 -15.41 -5.48
N LEU A 237 -16.56 -14.43 -4.95
CA LEU A 237 -17.33 -14.55 -3.70
C LEU A 237 -18.83 -14.59 -3.96
N ALA A 238 -19.26 -14.57 -5.23
CA ALA A 238 -20.63 -14.87 -5.60
C ALA A 238 -20.73 -16.35 -6.00
N GLY A 239 -21.84 -17.01 -5.69
CA GLY A 239 -22.07 -18.40 -6.08
C GLY A 239 -21.63 -19.47 -5.07
N HIS A 240 -21.09 -19.08 -3.91
CA HIS A 240 -20.98 -20.03 -2.79
C HIS A 240 -22.37 -20.35 -2.23
N GLN A 241 -22.57 -21.59 -1.81
CA GLN A 241 -23.81 -22.10 -1.24
C GLN A 241 -23.85 -21.94 0.29
N ALA A 242 -22.70 -22.03 0.97
CA ALA A 242 -22.66 -21.88 2.42
C ALA A 242 -22.99 -20.44 2.84
N GLY A 243 -23.57 -20.28 4.04
CA GLY A 243 -23.78 -18.96 4.62
C GLY A 243 -22.45 -18.27 4.91
N SER A 244 -22.38 -16.95 4.73
CA SER A 244 -21.15 -16.19 4.98
C SER A 244 -20.60 -16.33 6.41
N LEU A 245 -21.48 -16.50 7.41
CA LEU A 245 -21.06 -16.73 8.79
C LEU A 245 -20.35 -18.08 8.94
N ASP A 246 -20.87 -19.13 8.29
CA ASP A 246 -20.26 -20.48 8.31
C ASP A 246 -18.92 -20.48 7.59
N LEU A 247 -18.82 -19.75 6.47
CA LEU A 247 -17.56 -19.53 5.76
C LEU A 247 -16.52 -18.82 6.62
N ALA A 248 -16.91 -17.74 7.30
CA ALA A 248 -16.03 -17.02 8.19
C ALA A 248 -15.60 -17.87 9.40
N GLU A 249 -16.54 -18.60 10.02
CA GLU A 249 -16.24 -19.50 11.13
C GLU A 249 -15.23 -20.58 10.74
N ARG A 250 -15.43 -21.24 9.58
CA ARG A 250 -14.49 -22.24 9.05
C ARG A 250 -13.10 -21.64 8.86
N GLN A 251 -13.00 -20.49 8.22
CA GLN A 251 -11.71 -19.82 7.97
C GLN A 251 -11.02 -19.38 9.25
N LEU A 252 -11.74 -18.81 10.22
CA LEU A 252 -11.17 -18.37 11.49
C LEU A 252 -10.68 -19.56 12.32
N LYS A 253 -11.43 -20.67 12.35
CA LYS A 253 -10.98 -21.93 12.97
C LYS A 253 -9.75 -22.51 12.27
N ALA A 254 -9.74 -22.52 10.94
CA ALA A 254 -8.58 -23.00 10.18
C ALA A 254 -7.34 -22.12 10.43
N ALA A 255 -7.51 -20.80 10.47
CA ALA A 255 -6.43 -19.85 10.73
C ALA A 255 -5.89 -19.96 12.18
N SER A 256 -6.75 -20.29 13.15
CA SER A 256 -6.34 -20.43 14.56
C SER A 256 -5.58 -21.72 14.86
N ARG A 257 -5.72 -22.76 14.02
CA ARG A 257 -4.93 -24.01 14.11
C ARG A 257 -3.46 -23.83 13.74
N GLY A 258 -3.11 -22.75 13.02
CA GLY A 258 -1.71 -22.46 12.68
C GLY A 258 -0.92 -22.01 13.92
N GLY A 259 0.11 -22.76 14.30
CA GLY A 259 0.99 -22.34 15.41
C GLY A 259 1.67 -20.98 15.14
N PRO A 260 2.10 -20.22 16.17
CA PRO A 260 2.59 -18.84 16.02
C PRO A 260 3.77 -18.68 15.05
N ARG A 261 4.57 -19.74 14.87
CA ARG A 261 5.75 -19.76 13.99
C ARG A 261 5.44 -20.17 12.55
N GLN A 262 4.27 -20.73 12.29
CA GLN A 262 3.88 -21.31 10.99
C GLN A 262 2.60 -20.69 10.43
N SER A 263 1.98 -19.74 11.12
CA SER A 263 0.75 -19.09 10.66
C SER A 263 1.07 -17.76 9.97
N ARG A 264 0.39 -17.52 8.84
CA ARG A 264 0.29 -16.19 8.24
C ARG A 264 -0.41 -15.21 9.18
N SER A 265 -1.40 -15.69 9.94
CA SER A 265 -2.16 -14.87 10.89
C SER A 265 -1.45 -14.79 12.23
N ARG A 266 -1.23 -13.56 12.70
CA ARG A 266 -0.86 -13.26 14.09
C ARG A 266 -2.02 -12.60 14.84
N GLY A 267 -3.24 -13.07 14.57
CA GLY A 267 -4.46 -12.50 15.15
C GLY A 267 -4.90 -11.22 14.47
N ALA A 268 -4.55 -11.00 13.20
CA ALA A 268 -5.07 -9.90 12.40
C ALA A 268 -5.84 -10.46 11.20
N TYR A 269 -7.04 -9.94 10.96
CA TYR A 269 -7.98 -10.43 9.96
C TYR A 269 -8.60 -9.26 9.18
N ILE A 270 -8.57 -9.31 7.85
CA ILE A 270 -9.38 -8.45 6.99
C ILE A 270 -10.65 -9.24 6.65
N VAL A 271 -11.81 -8.75 7.05
CA VAL A 271 -13.10 -9.39 6.79
C VAL A 271 -13.65 -8.84 5.48
N TYR A 272 -13.52 -9.66 4.44
CA TYR A 272 -13.91 -9.31 3.08
C TYR A 272 -15.31 -9.86 2.78
N ASP A 273 -16.30 -9.26 3.43
CA ASP A 273 -17.73 -9.49 3.18
C ASP A 273 -18.60 -8.41 3.84
N LEU A 274 -19.30 -7.63 3.02
CA LEU A 274 -20.21 -6.60 3.49
C LEU A 274 -21.46 -7.20 4.17
N GLY A 275 -21.88 -8.41 3.77
CA GLY A 275 -22.94 -9.18 4.42
C GLY A 275 -22.61 -9.56 5.86
N LEU A 276 -21.34 -9.84 6.17
CA LEU A 276 -20.87 -10.02 7.55
C LEU A 276 -20.80 -8.69 8.29
N PHE A 277 -20.35 -7.61 7.64
CA PHE A 277 -20.30 -6.30 8.25
C PHE A 277 -21.69 -5.79 8.68
N HIS A 278 -22.73 -5.98 7.88
CA HIS A 278 -24.08 -5.62 8.32
C HIS A 278 -24.59 -6.50 9.47
N ARG A 279 -24.07 -7.73 9.59
CA ARG A 279 -24.38 -8.68 10.68
C ARG A 279 -23.23 -8.73 11.70
N ILE A 280 -22.62 -7.57 11.98
CA ILE A 280 -21.41 -7.50 12.83
C ILE A 280 -21.66 -8.02 14.25
N ASP A 281 -22.88 -7.89 14.75
CA ASP A 281 -23.36 -8.51 15.98
C ASP A 281 -23.23 -10.04 15.94
N LEU A 282 -23.82 -10.68 14.92
CA LEU A 282 -23.75 -12.13 14.75
C LEU A 282 -22.32 -12.61 14.47
N PHE A 283 -21.54 -11.82 13.72
CA PHE A 283 -20.13 -12.12 13.46
C PHE A 283 -19.33 -12.13 14.77
N PHE A 284 -19.47 -11.12 15.62
CA PHE A 284 -18.73 -11.08 16.89
C PHE A 284 -19.27 -12.10 17.90
N ASP A 285 -20.57 -12.37 17.95
CA ASP A 285 -21.10 -13.45 18.78
C ASP A 285 -20.51 -14.81 18.34
N MET A 286 -20.34 -15.05 17.04
CA MET A 286 -19.61 -16.22 16.52
C MET A 286 -18.13 -16.21 16.94
N VAL A 287 -17.41 -15.10 16.79
CA VAL A 287 -15.99 -14.97 17.18
C VAL A 287 -15.79 -15.31 18.66
N LEU A 288 -16.67 -14.80 19.53
CA LEU A 288 -16.65 -15.07 20.96
C LEU A 288 -16.96 -16.53 21.26
N ARG A 289 -17.98 -17.11 20.60
CA ARG A 289 -18.36 -18.51 20.76
C ARG A 289 -17.25 -19.49 20.38
N ILE A 290 -16.50 -19.22 19.31
CA ILE A 290 -15.38 -20.08 18.90
C ILE A 290 -14.13 -19.90 19.78
N GLY A 291 -14.15 -18.97 20.74
CA GLY A 291 -13.05 -18.76 21.69
C GLY A 291 -11.75 -18.30 21.03
N LEU A 292 -11.84 -17.45 20.00
CA LEU A 292 -10.65 -16.93 19.33
C LEU A 292 -9.81 -16.12 20.32
N ARG A 293 -8.48 -16.24 20.24
CA ARG A 293 -7.57 -15.36 21.00
C ARG A 293 -7.82 -13.88 20.63
N PRO A 294 -7.42 -12.92 21.50
CA PRO A 294 -7.44 -11.51 21.17
C PRO A 294 -6.93 -11.25 19.75
N ALA A 295 -7.75 -10.56 18.96
CA ALA A 295 -7.58 -10.44 17.52
C ALA A 295 -8.04 -9.07 17.02
N ARG A 296 -7.45 -8.61 15.93
CA ARG A 296 -7.81 -7.40 15.20
C ARG A 296 -8.60 -7.76 13.95
N PHE A 297 -9.81 -7.24 13.85
CA PHE A 297 -10.68 -7.36 12.69
C PHE A 297 -10.72 -6.03 11.95
N VAL A 298 -10.47 -6.09 10.66
CA VAL A 298 -10.44 -4.95 9.77
C VAL A 298 -11.55 -5.12 8.74
N PHE A 299 -12.41 -4.12 8.60
CA PHE A 299 -13.50 -4.12 7.61
C PHE A 299 -13.27 -3.00 6.58
N CYS A 300 -13.83 -3.16 5.38
CA CYS A 300 -13.77 -2.14 4.32
C CYS A 300 -15.18 -1.68 3.91
N PRO A 301 -15.99 -1.13 4.84
CA PRO A 301 -17.37 -0.73 4.53
C PRO A 301 -17.43 0.55 3.71
N ARG A 302 -18.57 0.85 3.09
CA ARG A 302 -18.87 2.21 2.64
C ARG A 302 -19.39 3.06 3.80
N ILE A 303 -19.45 4.37 3.60
CA ILE A 303 -19.96 5.33 4.59
C ILE A 303 -21.41 5.02 4.96
N ASP A 304 -22.27 4.78 3.97
CA ASP A 304 -23.68 4.41 4.16
C ASP A 304 -23.83 3.07 4.90
N ASP A 305 -22.91 2.12 4.69
CA ASP A 305 -22.92 0.86 5.43
C ASP A 305 -22.62 1.07 6.92
N VAL A 306 -21.64 1.91 7.26
CA VAL A 306 -21.32 2.26 8.65
C VAL A 306 -22.52 2.93 9.33
N LEU A 307 -23.15 3.89 8.66
CA LEU A 307 -24.32 4.59 9.18
C LEU A 307 -25.49 3.62 9.43
N SER A 308 -25.76 2.71 8.50
CA SER A 308 -26.81 1.69 8.65
C SER A 308 -26.53 0.71 9.79
N SER A 309 -25.25 0.49 10.14
CA SER A 309 -24.81 -0.50 11.13
C SER A 309 -24.43 0.14 12.48
N ARG A 310 -24.64 1.46 12.65
CA ARG A 310 -24.17 2.25 13.82
C ARG A 310 -24.57 1.68 15.18
N SER A 311 -25.80 1.19 15.32
CA SER A 311 -26.32 0.62 16.57
C SER A 311 -25.68 -0.73 16.86
N ARG A 312 -25.55 -1.59 15.85
CA ARG A 312 -24.90 -2.91 15.97
C ARG A 312 -23.43 -2.79 16.33
N ILE A 313 -22.71 -1.88 15.67
CA ILE A 313 -21.30 -1.58 16.00
C ILE A 313 -21.21 -1.14 17.46
N SER A 314 -22.02 -0.18 17.88
CA SER A 314 -22.01 0.34 19.25
C SER A 314 -22.32 -0.73 20.31
N ALA A 315 -23.16 -1.72 19.99
CA ALA A 315 -23.48 -2.84 20.86
C ALA A 315 -22.37 -3.91 20.94
N VAL A 316 -21.57 -4.06 19.88
CA VAL A 316 -20.48 -5.05 19.81
C VAL A 316 -19.20 -4.56 20.50
N LEU A 317 -18.88 -3.27 20.40
CA LEU A 317 -17.62 -2.72 20.95
C LEU A 317 -17.37 -3.05 22.43
N PRO A 318 -18.36 -2.99 23.35
CA PRO A 318 -18.16 -3.45 24.73
C PRO A 318 -17.74 -4.92 24.85
N LYS A 319 -18.42 -5.81 24.10
CA LYS A 319 -18.14 -7.25 24.10
C LYS A 319 -16.74 -7.52 23.53
N ALA A 320 -16.39 -6.86 22.43
CA ALA A 320 -15.07 -6.94 21.82
C ALA A 320 -13.97 -6.47 22.79
N ALA A 321 -14.19 -5.36 23.50
CA ALA A 321 -13.26 -4.83 24.49
C ALA A 321 -13.01 -5.83 25.64
N ALA A 322 -14.08 -6.44 26.17
CA ALA A 322 -13.99 -7.42 27.25
C ALA A 322 -13.18 -8.67 26.86
N ALA A 323 -13.31 -9.10 25.59
CA ALA A 323 -12.56 -10.24 25.04
C ALA A 323 -11.17 -9.87 24.49
N GLY A 324 -10.78 -8.59 24.53
CA GLY A 324 -9.51 -8.10 23.98
C GLY A 324 -9.44 -8.04 22.46
N HIS A 325 -10.58 -8.17 21.76
CA HIS A 325 -10.64 -7.99 20.32
C HIS A 325 -10.63 -6.50 19.94
N ARG A 326 -10.11 -6.23 18.74
CA ARG A 326 -10.04 -4.89 18.14
C ARG A 326 -10.73 -4.87 16.80
N MET A 327 -11.30 -3.73 16.46
CA MET A 327 -11.98 -3.43 15.22
C MET A 327 -11.40 -2.14 14.62
N SER A 328 -11.22 -2.12 13.31
CA SER A 328 -10.91 -0.92 12.56
C SER A 328 -11.52 -0.97 11.17
N PHE A 329 -11.56 0.18 10.50
CA PHE A 329 -11.86 0.25 9.08
C PHE A 329 -10.55 0.47 8.31
N GLU A 330 -10.31 -0.27 7.22
CA GLU A 330 -9.07 -0.15 6.43
C GLU A 330 -9.15 1.02 5.47
N VAL A 331 -10.11 0.96 4.55
CA VAL A 331 -10.34 1.96 3.51
C VAL A 331 -11.83 2.15 3.36
N MET A 332 -12.27 3.39 3.43
CA MET A 332 -13.63 3.82 3.12
C MET A 332 -13.56 4.84 2.00
N GLY A 333 -14.24 4.54 0.89
CA GLY A 333 -14.31 5.45 -0.23
C GLY A 333 -15.20 6.64 0.07
N ILE A 334 -14.62 7.82 0.21
CA ILE A 334 -15.32 9.10 0.03
C ILE A 334 -15.39 9.41 -1.47
N GLU A 335 -14.30 9.11 -2.18
CA GLU A 335 -14.02 9.41 -3.60
C GLU A 335 -13.97 10.90 -3.92
N ASN A 336 -15.01 11.66 -3.58
CA ASN A 336 -15.06 13.07 -3.97
C ASN A 336 -16.00 13.87 -3.06
N PHE A 337 -15.68 15.14 -2.85
CA PHE A 337 -16.54 16.08 -2.14
C PHE A 337 -17.47 16.87 -3.07
N SER A 338 -17.23 16.87 -4.39
CA SER A 338 -18.14 17.53 -5.35
C SER A 338 -19.43 16.72 -5.54
N PRO A 339 -20.62 17.29 -5.26
CA PRO A 339 -21.88 16.61 -5.52
C PRO A 339 -22.08 16.24 -7.00
N ALA A 340 -21.52 17.03 -7.93
CA ALA A 340 -21.60 16.73 -9.36
C ALA A 340 -20.79 15.47 -9.71
N VAL A 341 -19.55 15.37 -9.21
CA VAL A 341 -18.71 14.18 -9.39
C VAL A 341 -19.30 12.97 -8.67
N MET A 342 -19.86 13.13 -7.47
CA MET A 342 -20.50 12.02 -6.75
C MET A 342 -21.72 11.46 -7.50
N ARG A 343 -22.50 12.32 -8.17
CA ARG A 343 -23.52 11.87 -9.12
C ARG A 343 -22.92 11.14 -10.31
N LEU A 344 -21.86 11.67 -10.93
CA LEU A 344 -21.16 10.98 -12.02
C LEU A 344 -20.63 9.60 -11.60
N TYR A 345 -20.10 9.49 -10.39
CA TYR A 345 -19.64 8.25 -9.77
C TYR A 345 -20.76 7.28 -9.40
N ASN A 346 -22.01 7.69 -9.59
CA ASN A 346 -23.18 6.94 -9.19
C ASN A 346 -23.07 6.51 -7.72
N LYS A 347 -22.62 7.45 -6.87
CA LYS A 347 -22.31 7.21 -5.47
C LYS A 347 -23.14 8.16 -4.61
N ASP A 348 -24.16 7.60 -3.98
CA ASP A 348 -25.12 8.35 -3.16
C ASP A 348 -24.59 8.58 -1.74
N ILE A 349 -23.49 9.33 -1.64
CA ILE A 349 -22.86 9.70 -0.37
C ILE A 349 -22.72 11.21 -0.34
N SER A 350 -23.38 11.83 0.64
CA SER A 350 -23.34 13.26 0.90
C SER A 350 -22.23 13.62 1.89
N ILE A 351 -21.82 14.89 1.84
CA ILE A 351 -20.86 15.47 2.79
C ILE A 351 -21.35 15.33 4.24
N ALA A 352 -22.66 15.49 4.49
CA ALA A 352 -23.23 15.35 5.82
C ALA A 352 -23.07 13.92 6.38
N GLN A 353 -23.19 12.89 5.52
CA GLN A 353 -22.94 11.50 5.90
C GLN A 353 -21.47 11.25 6.21
N VAL A 354 -20.54 11.86 5.45
CA VAL A 354 -19.10 11.82 5.76
C VAL A 354 -18.84 12.38 7.16
N ASP A 355 -19.39 13.57 7.46
CA ASP A 355 -19.23 14.23 8.76
C ASP A 355 -19.85 13.42 9.90
N GLU A 356 -20.99 12.77 9.66
CA GLU A 356 -21.60 11.88 10.65
C GLU A 356 -20.72 10.67 10.96
N VAL A 357 -20.15 10.02 9.94
CA VAL A 357 -19.23 8.88 10.14
C VAL A 357 -17.97 9.30 10.88
N PHE A 358 -17.40 10.46 10.56
CA PHE A 358 -16.22 10.99 11.26
C PHE A 358 -16.52 11.16 12.76
N ARG A 359 -17.66 11.77 13.08
CA ARG A 359 -18.13 11.95 14.46
C ARG A 359 -18.35 10.62 15.17
N LEU A 360 -18.98 9.64 14.51
CA LEU A 360 -19.21 8.31 15.07
C LEU A 360 -17.90 7.59 15.38
N MET A 361 -16.97 7.55 14.42
CA MET A 361 -15.67 6.91 14.60
C MET A 361 -14.84 7.55 15.72
N ALA A 362 -14.80 8.88 15.77
CA ALA A 362 -14.14 9.60 16.87
C ALA A 362 -14.79 9.28 18.23
N GLY A 363 -16.12 9.19 18.27
CA GLY A 363 -16.88 8.78 19.46
C GLY A 363 -16.55 7.34 19.90
N TRP A 364 -16.52 6.39 18.96
CA TRP A 364 -16.15 5.00 19.24
C TRP A 364 -14.72 4.85 19.70
N SER A 365 -13.75 5.53 19.07
CA SER A 365 -12.34 5.48 19.51
C SER A 365 -12.13 6.11 20.88
N ARG A 366 -12.85 7.18 21.21
CA ARG A 366 -12.78 7.79 22.55
C ARG A 366 -13.38 6.89 23.62
N ARG A 367 -14.54 6.28 23.36
CA ARG A 367 -15.27 5.45 24.33
C ARG A 367 -14.67 4.06 24.48
N TRP A 368 -14.14 3.48 23.40
CA TRP A 368 -13.64 2.12 23.34
C TRP A 368 -12.22 2.06 22.72
N PRO A 369 -11.22 2.77 23.26
CA PRO A 369 -9.90 2.91 22.63
C PRO A 369 -9.15 1.58 22.48
N LYS A 370 -9.48 0.58 23.32
CA LYS A 370 -8.90 -0.76 23.24
C LYS A 370 -9.59 -1.69 22.24
N ALA A 371 -10.78 -1.33 21.75
CA ALA A 371 -11.60 -2.16 20.87
C ALA A 371 -11.93 -1.52 19.52
N PHE A 372 -11.84 -0.19 19.39
CA PHE A 372 -12.04 0.51 18.13
C PHE A 372 -10.90 1.49 17.83
N GLN A 373 -10.24 1.27 16.69
CA GLN A 373 -9.21 2.16 16.18
C GLN A 373 -9.70 2.88 14.92
N ALA A 374 -10.07 4.16 15.07
CA ALA A 374 -10.05 5.09 13.96
C ALA A 374 -8.58 5.28 13.58
N ARG A 375 -8.16 4.94 12.35
CA ARG A 375 -6.83 5.37 11.91
C ARG A 375 -6.91 6.87 11.69
N GLY A 376 -6.18 7.61 12.52
CA GLY A 376 -6.18 9.07 12.55
C GLY A 376 -5.22 9.71 11.53
N ASP A 377 -4.56 8.92 10.68
CA ASP A 377 -3.54 9.38 9.73
C ASP A 377 -4.11 9.71 8.33
N GLY A 378 -5.44 9.76 8.18
CA GLY A 378 -6.09 10.04 6.91
C GLY A 378 -5.96 8.94 5.85
N ARG A 379 -5.17 7.88 6.09
CA ARG A 379 -4.94 6.76 5.15
C ARG A 379 -6.17 5.86 4.97
N ASN A 380 -7.19 6.06 5.79
CA ASN A 380 -8.45 5.34 5.71
C ASN A 380 -9.41 5.86 4.65
N TRP A 381 -9.10 6.98 4.00
CA TRP A 381 -10.00 7.63 3.09
C TRP A 381 -9.50 7.48 1.66
N LEU A 382 -10.24 6.74 0.84
CA LEU A 382 -9.99 6.71 -0.59
C LEU A 382 -10.64 7.94 -1.21
N MET A 383 -9.84 8.70 -1.94
CA MET A 383 -10.27 9.79 -2.81
C MET A 383 -9.94 9.42 -4.25
N LEU A 384 -10.78 9.90 -5.16
CA LEU A 384 -10.62 9.91 -6.60
C LEU A 384 -10.63 11.39 -7.00
N LEU A 385 -9.45 12.02 -6.95
CA LEU A 385 -9.35 13.45 -7.19
C LEU A 385 -9.41 13.79 -8.69
N PHE A 386 -8.80 12.95 -9.52
CA PHE A 386 -8.65 13.20 -10.96
C PHE A 386 -9.39 12.19 -11.83
N THR A 387 -10.15 12.71 -12.79
CA THR A 387 -10.88 11.97 -13.83
C THR A 387 -10.82 12.75 -15.14
N PRO A 388 -11.26 12.17 -16.28
CA PRO A 388 -11.39 12.92 -17.52
C PRO A 388 -12.23 14.20 -17.40
N TRP A 389 -13.22 14.21 -16.51
CA TRP A 389 -14.22 15.27 -16.35
C TRP A 389 -13.93 16.23 -15.20
N THR A 390 -12.84 16.05 -14.47
CA THR A 390 -12.49 16.92 -13.35
C THR A 390 -12.28 18.36 -13.83
N THR A 391 -12.83 19.32 -13.09
CA THR A 391 -12.69 20.76 -13.31
C THR A 391 -11.92 21.45 -12.16
N LEU A 392 -11.40 22.66 -12.39
CA LEU A 392 -10.74 23.46 -11.33
C LEU A 392 -11.70 23.77 -10.17
N ALA A 393 -12.97 24.03 -10.46
CA ALA A 393 -13.98 24.30 -9.43
C ALA A 393 -14.19 23.08 -8.52
N GLU A 394 -14.19 21.87 -9.07
CA GLU A 394 -14.31 20.63 -8.30
C GLU A 394 -13.05 20.35 -7.49
N LEU A 395 -11.86 20.62 -8.04
CA LEU A 395 -10.61 20.56 -7.28
C LEU A 395 -10.66 21.50 -6.07
N ARG A 396 -11.18 22.72 -6.24
CA ARG A 396 -11.31 23.69 -5.15
C ARG A 396 -12.17 23.15 -4.00
N VAL A 397 -13.32 22.57 -4.34
CA VAL A 397 -14.20 21.93 -3.36
C VAL A 397 -13.45 20.80 -2.65
N ASN A 398 -12.80 19.91 -3.39
CA ASN A 398 -12.11 18.77 -2.80
C ASN A 398 -10.97 19.17 -1.87
N LEU A 399 -10.07 20.05 -2.31
CA LEU A 399 -8.91 20.48 -1.51
C LEU A 399 -9.35 21.19 -0.23
N ARG A 400 -10.34 22.08 -0.31
CA ARG A 400 -10.87 22.80 0.87
C ARG A 400 -11.59 21.88 1.84
N GLU A 401 -12.47 21.01 1.34
CA GLU A 401 -13.23 20.09 2.20
C GLU A 401 -12.35 19.02 2.84
N ALA A 402 -11.30 18.56 2.14
CA ALA A 402 -10.28 17.68 2.71
C ALA A 402 -9.47 18.39 3.81
N GLY A 403 -8.98 19.60 3.53
CA GLY A 403 -8.24 20.42 4.50
C GLY A 403 -9.05 20.71 5.77
N ARG A 404 -10.33 21.12 5.61
CA ARG A 404 -11.26 21.37 6.73
C ARG A 404 -11.47 20.14 7.62
N ARG A 405 -11.32 18.95 7.06
CA ARG A 405 -11.50 17.65 7.73
C ARG A 405 -10.21 17.05 8.27
N GLY A 406 -9.08 17.76 8.16
CA GLY A 406 -7.80 17.31 8.67
C GLY A 406 -7.22 16.13 7.87
N PHE A 407 -7.47 16.07 6.57
CA PHE A 407 -6.72 15.17 5.70
C PHE A 407 -5.24 15.57 5.76
N ASP A 408 -4.34 14.58 5.73
CA ASP A 408 -2.91 14.83 5.68
C ASP A 408 -2.60 15.71 4.45
N GLY A 409 -2.06 16.90 4.69
CA GLY A 409 -1.70 17.85 3.64
C GLY A 409 -0.60 17.36 2.71
N ASN A 410 0.10 16.29 3.08
CA ASN A 410 1.08 15.58 2.25
C ASN A 410 0.60 14.16 1.89
N GLY A 411 -0.69 13.90 2.05
CA GLY A 411 -1.28 12.59 1.82
C GLY A 411 -1.39 12.23 0.33
N LEU A 412 -1.21 10.94 0.04
CA LEU A 412 -1.25 10.38 -1.31
C LEU A 412 -2.59 10.59 -2.05
N TRP A 413 -3.66 10.89 -1.31
CA TRP A 413 -4.98 11.23 -1.85
C TRP A 413 -4.93 12.40 -2.84
N LEU A 414 -3.94 13.31 -2.69
CA LEU A 414 -3.69 14.45 -3.60
C LEU A 414 -3.29 14.04 -5.01
N CYS A 415 -2.92 12.78 -5.25
CA CYS A 415 -2.42 12.30 -6.54
C CYS A 415 -3.30 11.19 -7.14
N THR A 416 -4.47 10.94 -6.56
CA THR A 416 -5.35 9.84 -6.95
C THR A 416 -6.03 10.09 -8.29
N SER A 417 -5.78 9.22 -9.26
CA SER A 417 -6.41 9.25 -10.58
C SER A 417 -7.39 8.09 -10.77
N LEU A 418 -8.43 8.30 -11.57
CA LEU A 418 -9.35 7.25 -12.00
C LEU A 418 -8.63 6.25 -12.91
N MET A 419 -8.71 4.95 -12.58
CA MET A 419 -8.56 3.91 -13.60
C MET A 419 -9.88 3.70 -14.31
N LEU A 420 -9.95 4.14 -15.57
CA LEU A 420 -11.14 3.97 -16.39
C LEU A 420 -11.24 2.52 -16.86
N ARG A 421 -12.02 1.71 -16.15
CA ARG A 421 -12.06 0.26 -16.40
C ARG A 421 -13.08 -0.09 -17.48
N LYS A 422 -12.69 -0.91 -18.45
CA LYS A 422 -13.61 -1.44 -19.48
C LYS A 422 -14.80 -2.16 -18.84
N GLY A 423 -15.98 -1.98 -19.45
CA GLY A 423 -17.23 -2.60 -19.00
C GLY A 423 -17.84 -1.95 -17.75
N THR A 424 -17.45 -0.72 -17.44
CA THR A 424 -18.06 0.11 -16.39
C THR A 424 -18.87 1.25 -17.01
N ALA A 425 -19.77 1.87 -16.24
CA ALA A 425 -20.64 2.92 -16.77
C ALA A 425 -19.82 4.18 -17.15
N LEU A 426 -18.73 4.47 -16.44
CA LEU A 426 -17.82 5.55 -16.85
C LEU A 426 -17.07 5.24 -18.13
N ALA A 427 -16.65 3.98 -18.35
CA ALA A 427 -16.03 3.61 -19.62
C ALA A 427 -17.02 3.76 -20.78
N ALA A 428 -18.26 3.29 -20.63
CA ALA A 428 -19.30 3.49 -21.62
C ALA A 428 -19.57 4.98 -21.90
N LEU A 429 -19.56 5.82 -20.87
CA LEU A 429 -19.69 7.27 -21.04
C LEU A 429 -18.51 7.87 -21.81
N ALA A 430 -17.27 7.48 -21.48
CA ALA A 430 -16.08 7.95 -22.18
C ALA A 430 -16.03 7.49 -23.65
N GLU A 431 -16.50 6.28 -23.94
CA GLU A 431 -16.67 5.78 -25.31
C GLU A 431 -17.73 6.59 -26.06
N HIS A 432 -18.87 6.85 -25.42
CA HIS A 432 -19.98 7.61 -26.00
C HIS A 432 -19.61 9.06 -26.34
N GLU A 433 -18.88 9.76 -25.46
CA GLU A 433 -18.47 11.15 -25.71
C GLU A 433 -17.45 11.29 -26.84
N GLY A 434 -16.67 10.24 -27.11
CA GLY A 434 -15.56 10.29 -28.06
C GLY A 434 -14.40 11.18 -27.60
N GLY A 435 -13.18 10.90 -28.06
CA GLY A 435 -12.01 11.72 -27.79
C GLY A 435 -11.57 11.83 -26.32
N VAL A 436 -12.14 11.04 -25.41
CA VAL A 436 -11.68 10.91 -24.01
C VAL A 436 -10.65 9.79 -23.88
N ILE A 437 -10.93 8.65 -24.50
CA ILE A 437 -10.07 7.46 -24.48
C ILE A 437 -8.96 7.63 -25.51
N LEU A 438 -7.75 7.22 -25.11
CA LEU A 438 -6.54 7.30 -25.90
C LEU A 438 -5.91 5.90 -26.08
N PRO A 439 -5.06 5.73 -27.10
CA PRO A 439 -4.26 4.51 -27.23
C PRO A 439 -3.22 4.36 -26.11
N GLU A 440 -2.74 5.46 -25.52
CA GLU A 440 -1.77 5.49 -24.42
C GLU A 440 -1.99 6.72 -23.51
N TYR A 441 -1.42 6.68 -22.30
CA TYR A 441 -1.50 7.80 -21.36
C TYR A 441 -0.56 8.94 -21.79
N GLU A 442 -1.08 10.16 -21.95
CA GLU A 442 -0.29 11.35 -22.30
C GLU A 442 0.71 11.76 -21.20
N ASP A 443 0.37 11.49 -19.93
CA ASP A 443 1.25 11.76 -18.79
C ASP A 443 1.47 10.51 -17.95
N PRO A 444 2.72 10.07 -17.72
CA PRO A 444 3.01 8.91 -16.88
C PRO A 444 2.56 9.11 -15.41
N GLY A 445 2.35 10.36 -14.98
CA GLY A 445 1.77 10.69 -13.68
C GLY A 445 0.40 10.08 -13.44
N LEU A 446 -0.41 9.83 -14.49
CA LEU A 446 -1.70 9.15 -14.36
C LEU A 446 -1.57 7.71 -13.83
N LEU A 447 -0.38 7.12 -13.97
CA LEU A 447 0.00 5.80 -13.47
C LEU A 447 0.73 5.84 -12.12
N PHE A 448 0.97 7.03 -11.55
CA PHE A 448 1.70 7.18 -10.30
C PHE A 448 0.94 6.52 -9.13
N TYR A 449 -0.30 6.93 -8.94
CA TYR A 449 -1.20 6.37 -7.93
C TYR A 449 -2.64 6.33 -8.44
N PRO A 450 -2.93 5.45 -9.42
CA PRO A 450 -4.30 5.19 -9.78
C PRO A 450 -5.05 4.64 -8.57
N CYS A 451 -6.24 5.18 -8.34
CA CYS A 451 -7.18 4.63 -7.39
C CYS A 451 -7.69 3.29 -7.97
N PHE A 452 -7.73 2.26 -7.13
CA PHE A 452 -7.69 0.82 -7.42
C PHE A 452 -6.27 0.25 -7.53
N GLY A 453 -6.06 -0.97 -7.04
CA GLY A 453 -4.75 -1.61 -7.12
C GLY A 453 -4.29 -1.75 -8.57
N LEU A 454 -2.98 -1.71 -8.82
CA LEU A 454 -2.35 -1.83 -10.15
C LEU A 454 -2.74 -3.11 -10.95
N GLN A 455 -3.44 -4.06 -10.34
CA GLN A 455 -4.04 -5.20 -11.03
C GLN A 455 -5.09 -4.76 -12.06
N VAL A 456 -5.75 -3.62 -11.85
CA VAL A 456 -6.76 -3.08 -12.78
C VAL A 456 -6.11 -2.38 -14.00
N LEU A 457 -4.79 -2.13 -14.00
CA LEU A 457 -4.12 -1.49 -15.14
C LEU A 457 -4.38 -2.21 -16.47
N TRP A 458 -4.51 -3.53 -16.42
CA TRP A 458 -4.64 -4.39 -17.60
C TRP A 458 -6.02 -4.29 -18.27
N SER A 459 -7.04 -3.84 -17.54
CA SER A 459 -8.35 -3.53 -18.09
C SER A 459 -8.66 -2.02 -18.05
N SER A 460 -7.66 -1.21 -17.67
CA SER A 460 -7.76 0.24 -17.68
C SER A 460 -7.59 0.76 -19.10
N MET A 461 -8.46 1.68 -19.47
CA MET A 461 -8.45 2.37 -20.75
C MET A 461 -7.69 3.68 -20.54
N PRO A 462 -6.59 3.92 -21.26
CA PRO A 462 -5.92 5.21 -21.20
C PRO A 462 -6.88 6.34 -21.57
N TRP A 463 -6.78 7.46 -20.86
CA TRP A 463 -7.66 8.60 -21.05
C TRP A 463 -6.90 9.91 -20.87
N ARG A 464 -7.49 11.01 -21.35
CA ARG A 464 -7.00 12.37 -21.12
C ARG A 464 -8.01 13.25 -20.40
N PHE A 465 -7.50 14.30 -19.76
CA PHE A 465 -8.33 15.36 -19.21
C PHE A 465 -9.03 16.11 -20.33
N LYS A 466 -10.31 16.43 -20.15
CA LYS A 466 -11.04 17.33 -21.07
C LYS A 466 -10.60 18.79 -20.90
N ASP A 467 -10.22 19.17 -19.68
CA ASP A 467 -9.71 20.51 -19.36
C ASP A 467 -8.17 20.51 -19.31
N ARG A 468 -7.54 21.28 -20.22
CA ARG A 468 -6.08 21.44 -20.30
C ARG A 468 -5.48 22.03 -19.02
N LYS A 469 -6.16 22.97 -18.35
CA LYS A 469 -5.66 23.56 -17.10
C LYS A 469 -5.60 22.51 -15.99
N VAL A 470 -6.59 21.62 -15.94
CA VAL A 470 -6.60 20.50 -14.98
C VAL A 470 -5.50 19.50 -15.29
N ALA A 471 -5.25 19.20 -16.57
CA ALA A 471 -4.13 18.36 -17.00
C ALA A 471 -2.79 18.92 -16.50
N ASP A 472 -2.55 20.22 -16.71
CA ASP A 472 -1.31 20.89 -16.29
C ASP A 472 -1.21 21.00 -14.75
N PHE A 473 -2.33 21.26 -14.06
CA PHE A 473 -2.38 21.24 -12.61
C PHE A 473 -2.00 19.87 -12.04
N PHE A 474 -2.63 18.80 -12.54
CA PHE A 474 -2.34 17.42 -12.17
C PHE A 474 -0.86 17.08 -12.37
N ARG A 475 -0.35 17.42 -13.56
CA ARG A 475 1.03 17.17 -13.98
C ARG A 475 2.05 17.76 -13.00
N ILE A 476 1.85 19.03 -12.61
CA ILE A 476 2.68 19.71 -11.61
C ILE A 476 2.52 19.06 -10.23
N LEU A 477 1.27 18.83 -9.78
CA LEU A 477 0.99 18.34 -8.43
C LEU A 477 1.59 16.96 -8.16
N VAL A 478 1.47 16.03 -9.10
CA VAL A 478 2.06 14.68 -8.97
C VAL A 478 3.59 14.73 -8.89
N ARG A 479 4.23 15.60 -9.68
CA ARG A 479 5.70 15.74 -9.66
C ARG A 479 6.17 16.42 -8.38
N LEU A 480 5.42 17.40 -7.88
CA LEU A 480 5.63 18.03 -6.57
C LEU A 480 5.56 16.97 -5.47
N TYR A 481 4.52 16.14 -5.47
CA TYR A 481 4.38 15.05 -4.51
C TYR A 481 5.56 14.07 -4.56
N VAL A 482 5.95 13.61 -5.75
CA VAL A 482 7.08 12.67 -5.89
C VAL A 482 8.40 13.29 -5.45
N ALA A 483 8.62 14.59 -5.70
CA ALA A 483 9.82 15.29 -5.26
C ALA A 483 9.91 15.35 -3.72
N MET A 484 8.78 15.60 -3.03
CA MET A 484 8.71 15.79 -1.58
C MET A 484 8.56 14.50 -0.77
N GLU A 485 7.69 13.58 -1.20
CA GLU A 485 7.19 12.48 -0.37
C GLU A 485 7.53 11.08 -0.87
N CYS A 486 7.92 10.92 -2.15
CA CYS A 486 8.19 9.60 -2.73
C CYS A 486 9.45 9.57 -3.61
N PRO A 487 10.65 9.78 -3.02
CA PRO A 487 11.90 9.81 -3.78
C PRO A 487 12.24 8.49 -4.50
N GLU A 488 11.63 7.37 -4.12
CA GLU A 488 11.78 6.09 -4.82
C GLU A 488 11.04 6.08 -6.16
N ALA A 489 9.99 6.89 -6.30
CA ALA A 489 9.22 7.02 -7.53
C ALA A 489 9.82 8.01 -8.54
N ARG A 490 10.97 8.63 -8.24
CA ARG A 490 11.66 9.58 -9.16
C ARG A 490 11.96 8.99 -10.53
N THR A 491 12.13 7.68 -10.60
CA THR A 491 12.35 6.98 -11.88
C THR A 491 11.16 7.07 -12.84
N LEU A 492 9.95 7.34 -12.33
CA LEU A 492 8.75 7.65 -13.12
C LEU A 492 8.91 8.90 -13.98
N PHE A 493 9.67 9.88 -13.48
CA PHE A 493 9.88 11.18 -14.12
C PHE A 493 11.33 11.41 -14.51
N ARG A 494 12.09 10.33 -14.73
CA ARG A 494 13.49 10.46 -15.17
C ARG A 494 13.54 11.13 -16.53
N GLY A 495 14.27 12.24 -16.62
CA GLY A 495 14.38 13.02 -17.85
C GLY A 495 13.14 13.88 -18.15
N ASP A 496 12.22 14.01 -17.19
CA ASP A 496 11.12 14.97 -17.28
C ASP A 496 11.61 16.35 -16.80
N PRO A 497 11.73 17.35 -17.69
CA PRO A 497 12.28 18.66 -17.34
C PRO A 497 11.49 19.38 -16.25
N GLU A 498 10.19 19.14 -16.14
CA GLU A 498 9.36 19.76 -15.10
C GLU A 498 9.63 19.14 -13.73
N TYR A 499 9.81 17.82 -13.69
CA TYR A 499 10.21 17.14 -12.46
C TYR A 499 11.61 17.57 -12.00
N ASP A 500 12.55 17.73 -12.94
CA ASP A 500 13.91 18.16 -12.63
C ASP A 500 13.93 19.59 -12.06
N LEU A 501 13.16 20.50 -12.67
CA LEU A 501 12.98 21.86 -12.16
C LEU A 501 12.30 21.88 -10.79
N LEU A 502 11.20 21.14 -10.62
CA LEU A 502 10.54 20.99 -9.32
C LEU A 502 11.55 20.51 -8.27
N SER A 503 12.29 19.46 -8.60
CA SER A 503 13.30 18.88 -7.70
C SER A 503 14.44 19.82 -7.39
N SER A 504 14.82 20.76 -8.26
CA SER A 504 15.85 21.76 -7.94
C SER A 504 15.32 22.80 -6.96
N VAL A 505 14.11 23.32 -7.19
CA VAL A 505 13.44 24.26 -6.27
C VAL A 505 13.39 23.71 -4.84
N PHE A 506 13.13 22.41 -4.67
CA PHE A 506 13.11 21.78 -3.35
C PHE A 506 14.47 21.37 -2.79
N ARG A 507 15.42 20.96 -3.64
CA ARG A 507 16.77 20.61 -3.18
C ARG A 507 17.49 21.83 -2.61
N ASP A 508 17.33 22.99 -3.22
CA ASP A 508 17.98 24.22 -2.73
C ASP A 508 17.48 24.62 -1.33
N GLU A 509 16.22 24.30 -1.01
CA GLU A 509 15.65 24.50 0.33
C GLU A 509 16.17 23.49 1.36
N ALA A 510 16.19 22.20 1.02
CA ALA A 510 16.69 21.15 1.90
C ALA A 510 18.19 21.30 2.21
N CYS A 511 18.97 21.80 1.25
CA CYS A 511 20.40 22.07 1.38
C CYS A 511 20.72 23.27 2.31
N SER A 512 19.74 24.13 2.64
CA SER A 512 19.94 25.26 3.56
C SER A 512 20.12 24.84 5.04
N GLY A 513 20.01 23.54 5.34
CA GLY A 513 20.38 22.96 6.63
C GLY A 513 19.39 23.21 7.78
N ARG A 514 18.23 23.84 7.53
CA ARG A 514 17.27 24.22 8.57
C ARG A 514 16.17 23.18 8.83
N THR A 515 15.72 22.42 7.83
CA THR A 515 14.77 21.29 7.99
C THR A 515 14.87 20.34 6.77
N THR A 516 14.52 19.06 6.92
CA THR A 516 14.42 18.09 5.80
C THR A 516 13.11 18.20 5.02
N ARG A 517 12.16 19.00 5.50
CA ARG A 517 10.86 19.27 4.86
C ARG A 517 10.52 20.76 4.94
N PRO A 518 9.86 21.32 3.91
CA PRO A 518 9.34 22.68 4.01
C PRO A 518 8.33 22.80 5.17
N PRO A 519 8.17 23.99 5.77
CA PRO A 519 7.23 24.22 6.87
C PRO A 519 5.76 24.21 6.42
N TRP A 520 5.52 23.99 5.13
CA TRP A 520 4.22 23.97 4.49
C TRP A 520 3.99 22.61 3.81
N SER A 521 2.72 22.31 3.53
CA SER A 521 2.23 21.07 2.96
C SER A 521 1.94 21.16 1.46
N ILE A 522 1.93 20.01 0.77
CA ILE A 522 1.56 19.93 -0.65
C ILE A 522 0.14 20.47 -0.88
N LEU A 523 -0.79 20.26 0.06
CA LEU A 523 -2.15 20.80 -0.01
C LEU A 523 -2.16 22.33 -0.06
N GLU A 524 -1.32 23.01 0.72
CA GLU A 524 -1.24 24.47 0.71
C GLU A 524 -0.71 24.97 -0.65
N ALA A 525 0.35 24.34 -1.17
CA ALA A 525 0.86 24.65 -2.51
C ALA A 525 -0.17 24.35 -3.60
N ALA A 526 -0.95 23.27 -3.46
CA ALA A 526 -2.01 22.91 -4.40
C ALA A 526 -3.15 23.95 -4.40
N LEU A 527 -3.52 24.51 -3.24
CA LEU A 527 -4.53 25.56 -3.15
C LEU A 527 -4.08 26.87 -3.83
N GLU A 528 -2.82 27.28 -3.61
CA GLU A 528 -2.24 28.45 -4.29
C GLU A 528 -2.12 28.24 -5.80
N LEU A 529 -1.63 27.06 -6.20
CA LEU A 529 -1.52 26.70 -7.62
C LEU A 529 -2.89 26.71 -8.30
N LEU A 530 -3.92 26.21 -7.64
CA LEU A 530 -5.28 26.19 -8.16
C LEU A 530 -5.83 27.59 -8.40
N GLU A 531 -5.62 28.51 -7.47
CA GLU A 531 -6.01 29.91 -7.62
C GLU A 531 -5.31 30.56 -8.83
N LEU A 532 -4.02 30.26 -9.03
CA LEU A 532 -3.27 30.76 -10.16
C LEU A 532 -3.80 30.20 -11.49
N PHE A 533 -4.15 28.92 -11.57
CA PHE A 533 -4.75 28.35 -12.78
C PHE A 533 -6.12 28.93 -13.11
N GLU A 534 -6.95 29.20 -12.10
CA GLU A 534 -8.26 29.85 -12.31
C GLU A 534 -8.12 31.25 -12.92
N ARG A 535 -7.07 31.98 -12.54
CA ARG A 535 -6.79 33.34 -13.04
C ARG A 535 -5.93 33.39 -14.30
N ALA A 536 -5.27 32.29 -14.66
CA ALA A 536 -4.41 32.22 -15.83
C ALA A 536 -5.21 32.53 -17.11
N GLN A 537 -4.60 33.31 -18.02
CA GLN A 537 -5.15 33.59 -19.34
C GLN A 537 -5.05 32.36 -20.26
N GLU A 538 -5.28 32.49 -21.58
CA GLU A 538 -5.18 31.36 -22.52
C GLU A 538 -3.77 30.78 -22.66
N THR A 539 -2.74 31.58 -22.41
CA THR A 539 -1.35 31.16 -22.38
C THR A 539 -0.78 31.29 -20.97
N TRP A 540 -0.11 30.24 -20.48
CA TRP A 540 0.54 30.24 -19.17
C TRP A 540 1.84 29.44 -19.18
N SER A 541 2.73 29.80 -18.26
CA SER A 541 3.93 29.01 -17.97
C SER A 541 3.68 28.14 -16.73
N ARG A 542 3.66 26.82 -16.90
CA ARG A 542 3.52 25.85 -15.79
C ARG A 542 4.56 26.09 -14.70
N THR A 543 5.81 26.34 -15.11
CA THR A 543 6.93 26.57 -14.20
C THR A 543 6.78 27.91 -13.47
N GLY A 544 6.28 28.94 -14.17
CA GLY A 544 5.97 30.24 -13.57
C GLY A 544 4.85 30.17 -12.54
N LEU A 545 3.74 29.48 -12.84
CA LEU A 545 2.61 29.30 -11.91
C LEU A 545 3.05 28.56 -10.64
N LEU A 546 3.82 27.49 -10.79
CA LEU A 546 4.38 26.75 -9.66
C LEU A 546 5.31 27.61 -8.80
N ALA A 547 6.26 28.32 -9.41
CA ALA A 547 7.21 29.15 -8.70
C ALA A 547 6.48 30.23 -7.88
N GLU A 548 5.46 30.86 -8.47
CA GLU A 548 4.62 31.83 -7.77
C GLU A 548 3.79 31.17 -6.65
N ALA A 549 3.21 29.98 -6.86
CA ALA A 549 2.49 29.25 -5.82
C ALA A 549 3.39 28.99 -4.60
N VAL A 550 4.59 28.45 -4.82
CA VAL A 550 5.57 28.21 -3.75
C VAL A 550 5.99 29.51 -3.08
N ALA A 551 6.19 30.59 -3.85
CA ALA A 551 6.53 31.90 -3.29
C ALA A 551 5.41 32.46 -2.39
N ARG A 552 4.13 32.28 -2.77
CA ARG A 552 2.97 32.68 -1.96
C ARG A 552 2.90 31.93 -0.65
N VAL A 553 3.01 30.60 -0.71
CA VAL A 553 3.03 29.77 0.50
C VAL A 553 4.18 30.19 1.42
N LYS A 554 5.39 30.39 0.86
CA LYS A 554 6.53 30.90 1.65
C LYS A 554 6.25 32.23 2.30
N ARG A 555 5.64 33.19 1.59
CA ARG A 555 5.28 34.50 2.16
C ARG A 555 4.25 34.36 3.28
N ALA A 556 3.27 33.47 3.14
CA ALA A 556 2.27 33.19 4.19
C ALA A 556 2.90 32.61 5.46
N HIS A 557 4.00 31.87 5.32
CA HIS A 557 4.78 31.30 6.42
C HIS A 557 5.93 32.21 6.90
N ALA A 558 6.27 33.27 6.15
CA ALA A 558 7.32 34.24 6.50
C ALA A 558 6.82 35.19 7.60
N GLY A 559 6.87 34.73 8.85
CA GLY A 559 6.38 35.48 10.02
C GLY A 559 5.44 34.67 10.90
N ALA A 560 5.04 33.45 10.49
CA ALA A 560 4.51 32.50 11.43
C ALA A 560 5.58 32.27 12.51
N PRO A 561 5.25 32.37 13.82
CA PRO A 561 6.18 31.95 14.86
C PRO A 561 6.64 30.55 14.49
N GLU A 562 7.96 30.30 14.54
CA GLU A 562 8.49 28.95 14.31
C GLU A 562 7.58 27.95 15.01
N PRO A 563 7.01 26.97 14.29
CA PRO A 563 5.99 26.09 14.85
C PRO A 563 6.47 25.59 16.21
N LEU A 564 5.71 25.94 17.26
CA LEU A 564 6.00 25.57 18.65
C LEU A 564 6.37 24.10 18.66
N ALA A 565 7.61 23.81 19.06
CA ALA A 565 8.28 22.57 18.74
C ALA A 565 7.45 21.31 19.03
N GLY A 566 6.81 20.78 17.98
CA GLY A 566 6.19 19.46 18.00
C GLY A 566 7.27 18.38 18.16
N GLU A 567 6.84 17.15 18.48
CA GLU A 567 7.75 16.00 18.67
C GLU A 567 8.62 15.69 17.42
N ASP A 568 8.26 16.23 16.26
CA ASP A 568 8.95 16.05 14.96
C ASP A 568 9.92 17.18 14.58
N ASN A 569 10.09 18.23 15.39
CA ASN A 569 11.08 19.26 15.06
C ASN A 569 12.51 18.69 15.14
N PRO A 570 13.39 19.03 14.18
CA PRO A 570 14.79 18.66 14.28
C PRO A 570 15.38 19.21 15.59
N PRO A 571 16.23 18.43 16.28
CA PRO A 571 16.88 18.89 17.49
C PRO A 571 17.63 20.20 17.24
N VAL A 572 17.59 21.09 18.24
CA VAL A 572 18.45 22.27 18.22
C VAL A 572 19.89 21.79 18.29
N LEU A 573 20.64 22.05 17.22
CA LEU A 573 22.04 21.68 17.13
C LEU A 573 22.90 22.79 17.72
N SER A 574 23.77 22.44 18.66
CA SER A 574 24.78 23.33 19.22
C SER A 574 26.17 22.84 18.88
N LYS A 575 27.16 23.75 18.95
CA LYS A 575 28.57 23.35 18.81
C LYS A 575 28.93 22.38 19.94
N PRO A 576 29.62 21.27 19.64
CA PRO A 576 30.20 20.44 20.69
C PRO A 576 31.23 21.26 21.48
N SER A 577 31.34 21.00 22.78
CA SER A 577 32.41 21.49 23.65
C SER A 577 33.79 21.07 23.14
N SER A 578 34.85 21.74 23.60
CA SER A 578 36.23 21.43 23.19
C SER A 578 36.63 19.99 23.46
N ALA A 579 36.17 19.39 24.57
CA ALA A 579 36.37 17.98 24.88
C ALA A 579 35.69 17.04 23.87
N GLU A 580 34.46 17.35 23.48
CA GLU A 580 33.73 16.57 22.47
C GLU A 580 34.35 16.71 21.09
N GLN A 581 34.80 17.91 20.72
CA GLN A 581 35.51 18.13 19.46
C GLN A 581 36.80 17.31 19.40
N ARG A 582 37.54 17.21 20.51
CA ARG A 582 38.73 16.34 20.60
C ARG A 582 38.37 14.87 20.43
N ALA A 583 37.33 14.40 21.13
CA ALA A 583 36.86 13.02 21.01
C ALA A 583 36.43 12.68 19.56
N VAL A 584 35.70 13.57 18.90
CA VAL A 584 35.28 13.42 17.50
C VAL A 584 36.46 13.44 16.54
N ALA A 585 37.43 14.34 16.74
CA ALA A 585 38.64 14.39 15.93
C ALA A 585 39.47 13.09 16.04
N GLN A 586 39.55 12.53 17.26
CA GLN A 586 40.23 11.26 17.50
C GLN A 586 39.50 10.09 16.83
N VAL A 587 38.17 10.02 16.96
CA VAL A 587 37.35 9.02 16.27
C VAL A 587 37.51 9.13 14.75
N ARG A 588 37.48 10.34 14.17
CA ARG A 588 37.73 10.56 12.74
C ARG A 588 39.11 10.04 12.32
N LYS A 589 40.14 10.26 13.13
CA LYS A 589 41.50 9.78 12.86
C LYS A 589 41.56 8.24 12.85
N GLU A 590 40.88 7.59 13.79
CA GLU A 590 40.81 6.13 13.90
C GLU A 590 39.98 5.50 12.78
N LEU A 591 38.90 6.15 12.36
CA LEU A 591 38.05 5.70 11.25
C LEU A 591 38.74 5.76 9.89
N LYS A 592 39.60 6.77 9.65
CA LYS A 592 40.36 6.87 8.38
C LYS A 592 41.27 5.66 8.12
N VAL A 593 41.55 4.85 9.14
CA VAL A 593 42.36 3.61 9.04
C VAL A 593 41.49 2.41 8.65
N ALA A 594 40.16 2.48 8.83
CA ALA A 594 39.20 1.42 8.51
C ALA A 594 38.38 1.80 7.27
N ALA A 595 38.69 1.22 6.11
CA ALA A 595 38.06 1.60 4.85
C ALA A 595 36.52 1.46 4.87
N LYS A 596 35.84 2.42 4.21
CA LYS A 596 34.39 2.55 3.91
C LYS A 596 33.50 3.34 4.86
N LEU A 597 33.99 3.85 5.99
CA LEU A 597 33.18 4.64 6.93
C LEU A 597 33.86 5.99 7.26
N GLU A 598 33.20 7.10 6.95
CA GLU A 598 33.66 8.44 7.29
C GLU A 598 32.65 9.17 8.18
N LEU A 599 33.14 9.78 9.26
CA LEU A 599 32.32 10.62 10.15
C LEU A 599 32.38 12.08 9.69
N GLU A 600 31.44 12.48 8.82
CA GLU A 600 31.38 13.82 8.23
C GLU A 600 31.21 14.91 9.29
N SER A 601 30.32 14.74 10.25
CA SER A 601 30.12 15.71 11.33
C SER A 601 29.45 15.13 12.58
N VAL A 602 29.73 15.78 13.70
CA VAL A 602 29.06 15.56 14.98
C VAL A 602 28.63 16.90 15.52
N SER A 603 27.35 17.00 15.84
CA SER A 603 26.77 18.16 16.49
C SER A 603 26.19 17.74 17.84
N ALA A 604 26.40 18.55 18.88
CA ALA A 604 25.61 18.40 20.08
C ALA A 604 24.17 18.75 19.73
N ALA A 605 23.22 18.00 20.27
CA ALA A 605 21.82 18.08 19.92
C ALA A 605 21.00 18.12 21.21
N SER A 606 20.03 19.02 21.28
CA SER A 606 19.03 19.03 22.35
C SER A 606 17.72 18.44 21.82
N PHE A 607 17.29 17.31 22.37
CA PHE A 607 16.03 16.66 22.02
C PHE A 607 15.00 16.86 23.14
N ARG A 608 13.79 17.28 22.80
CA ARG A 608 12.68 17.39 23.76
C ARG A 608 12.36 16.01 24.35
N GLY A 609 12.20 15.92 25.67
CA GLY A 609 11.91 14.66 26.37
C GLY A 609 13.10 13.71 26.56
N CYS A 610 14.32 14.11 26.16
CA CYS A 610 15.55 13.39 26.49
C CYS A 610 16.29 14.13 27.60
N PRO A 611 16.10 13.75 28.88
CA PRO A 611 16.89 14.32 29.96
C PRO A 611 18.34 13.87 29.77
N GLY A 612 19.20 14.79 29.31
CA GLY A 612 20.63 14.52 29.13
C GLY A 612 21.21 15.06 27.83
N ARG A 613 22.51 14.79 27.65
CA ARG A 613 23.29 15.27 26.52
C ARG A 613 23.13 14.33 25.33
N ALA A 614 22.86 14.88 24.16
CA ALA A 614 22.66 14.07 22.97
C ALA A 614 23.46 14.61 21.77
N PHE A 615 23.62 13.75 20.76
CA PHE A 615 24.45 14.06 19.60
C PHE A 615 23.74 13.66 18.32
N ARG A 616 23.95 14.43 17.27
CA ARG A 616 23.63 14.03 15.90
C ARG A 616 24.92 13.73 15.15
N LEU A 617 25.00 12.52 14.60
CA LEU A 617 26.10 12.08 13.76
C LEU A 617 25.66 12.08 12.30
N ASN A 618 26.47 12.70 11.44
CA ASN A 618 26.39 12.52 9.99
C ASN A 618 27.55 11.63 9.57
N VAL A 619 27.22 10.48 8.98
CA VAL A 619 28.16 9.43 8.64
C VAL A 619 28.04 9.14 7.15
N LEU A 620 29.14 9.21 6.42
CA LEU A 620 29.23 8.77 5.04
C LEU A 620 29.71 7.32 5.02
N LEU A 621 28.88 6.43 4.50
CA LEU A 621 29.17 5.00 4.35
C LEU A 621 29.12 4.67 2.86
N ASP A 622 30.27 4.32 2.30
CA ASP A 622 30.51 4.38 0.85
C ASP A 622 30.16 5.78 0.32
N ASP A 623 29.09 5.94 -0.47
CA ASP A 623 28.61 7.23 -1.00
C ASP A 623 27.27 7.67 -0.38
N ARG A 624 26.86 7.04 0.72
CA ARG A 624 25.54 7.25 1.33
C ARG A 624 25.67 7.94 2.68
N ARG A 625 24.95 9.05 2.83
CA ARG A 625 24.85 9.77 4.11
C ARG A 625 23.82 9.11 5.01
N ILE A 626 24.24 8.75 6.21
CA ILE A 626 23.45 8.18 7.30
C ILE A 626 23.43 9.17 8.45
N VAL A 627 22.24 9.44 9.00
CA VAL A 627 22.07 10.34 10.14
C VAL A 627 21.60 9.56 11.36
N LEU A 628 22.37 9.69 12.44
CA LEU A 628 22.12 8.99 13.70
C LEU A 628 21.92 9.99 14.83
N ASP A 629 20.88 9.79 15.62
CA ASP A 629 20.68 10.52 16.87
C ASP A 629 21.11 9.63 18.04
N LEU A 630 22.12 10.08 18.77
CA LEU A 630 22.59 9.47 20.01
C LEU A 630 21.92 10.19 21.19
N LYS A 631 20.94 9.55 21.80
CA LYS A 631 20.22 10.04 22.98
C LYS A 631 20.82 9.40 24.23
N GLU A 632 20.75 10.03 25.40
CA GLU A 632 21.19 9.36 26.63
C GLU A 632 20.37 8.10 26.90
N ARG A 633 20.98 7.12 27.57
CA ARG A 633 20.37 5.81 27.84
C ARG A 633 19.02 5.89 28.56
N GLN A 634 18.80 6.93 29.36
CA GLN A 634 17.55 7.16 30.09
C GLN A 634 16.39 7.61 29.19
N SER A 635 16.65 7.96 27.93
CA SER A 635 15.64 8.43 26.98
C SER A 635 14.64 7.32 26.66
N GLN A 636 13.36 7.68 26.62
CA GLN A 636 12.27 6.80 26.20
C GLN A 636 12.22 6.72 24.67
N GLY A 637 11.89 5.55 24.12
CA GLY A 637 11.72 5.34 22.69
C GLY A 637 12.58 4.22 22.10
N PRO A 638 12.20 3.73 20.90
CA PRO A 638 12.92 2.67 20.21
C PRO A 638 14.28 3.15 19.72
N CYS A 639 15.27 2.28 19.80
CA CYS A 639 16.62 2.48 19.28
C CYS A 639 17.10 1.19 18.62
N PHE A 640 18.05 1.29 17.68
CA PHE A 640 18.56 0.11 16.99
C PHE A 640 19.78 -0.51 17.69
N PHE A 641 20.45 0.28 18.54
CA PHE A 641 21.64 -0.08 19.28
C PHE A 641 21.75 0.76 20.54
N GLU A 642 22.20 0.16 21.64
CA GLU A 642 22.43 0.82 22.93
C GLU A 642 23.86 0.55 23.41
N THR A 643 24.47 1.56 24.01
CA THR A 643 25.74 1.44 24.73
C THR A 643 25.56 1.71 26.22
N ARG A 644 26.65 1.86 26.99
CA ARG A 644 26.53 2.16 28.42
C ARG A 644 25.90 3.53 28.66
N ARG A 645 26.16 4.51 27.78
CA ARG A 645 25.74 5.91 27.86
C ARG A 645 24.66 6.30 26.86
N PHE A 646 24.62 5.71 25.65
CA PHE A 646 23.75 6.21 24.57
C PHE A 646 22.78 5.16 24.02
N LYS A 647 21.62 5.63 23.57
CA LYS A 647 20.71 4.95 22.63
C LYS A 647 20.88 5.59 21.25
N ALA A 648 21.20 4.78 20.25
CA ALA A 648 21.31 5.22 18.86
C ALA A 648 19.99 5.00 18.12
N VAL A 649 19.46 6.07 17.53
CA VAL A 649 18.19 6.08 16.79
C VAL A 649 18.48 6.52 15.36
N TYR A 650 17.93 5.79 14.37
CA TYR A 650 17.98 6.22 12.98
C TYR A 650 16.95 7.32 12.74
N LEU A 651 17.28 8.29 11.90
CA LEU A 651 16.23 9.07 11.24
C LEU A 651 15.53 8.17 10.22
N ALA A 652 14.20 8.24 10.15
CA ALA A 652 13.37 7.40 9.29
C ALA A 652 13.79 7.43 7.80
N GLN A 653 14.45 8.50 7.37
CA GLN A 653 14.93 8.72 6.01
C GLN A 653 16.29 8.07 5.71
N THR A 654 17.02 7.57 6.71
CA THR A 654 18.33 6.91 6.52
C THR A 654 18.34 5.52 7.17
N PRO A 655 17.53 4.55 6.67
CA PRO A 655 17.57 3.21 7.23
C PRO A 655 18.94 2.57 6.96
N VAL A 656 19.29 1.61 7.82
CA VAL A 656 20.43 0.72 7.65
C VAL A 656 19.94 -0.57 7.03
N TRP A 657 20.64 -1.04 5.98
CA TRP A 657 20.14 -2.02 5.02
C TRP A 657 20.83 -3.38 5.18
N SER A 658 21.86 -3.48 6.04
CA SER A 658 22.51 -4.75 6.34
C SER A 658 23.03 -4.85 7.76
N GLU A 659 23.19 -6.08 8.25
CA GLU A 659 23.85 -6.37 9.53
C GLU A 659 25.31 -5.91 9.57
N ALA A 660 25.99 -5.87 8.41
CA ALA A 660 27.36 -5.38 8.32
C ALA A 660 27.43 -3.86 8.57
N GLU A 661 26.55 -3.08 7.96
CA GLU A 661 26.40 -1.65 8.21
C GLU A 661 26.05 -1.39 9.68
N LYS A 662 25.11 -2.16 10.25
CA LYS A 662 24.74 -2.06 11.67
C LYS A 662 25.93 -2.31 12.60
N LYS A 663 26.77 -3.31 12.29
CA LYS A 663 27.99 -3.63 13.05
C LYS A 663 29.03 -2.50 12.97
N LEU A 664 29.21 -1.90 11.79
CA LEU A 664 30.11 -0.75 11.60
C LEU A 664 29.66 0.46 12.41
N LEU A 665 28.37 0.82 12.35
CA LEU A 665 27.82 1.95 13.11
C LEU A 665 27.84 1.68 14.62
N THR A 666 27.61 0.43 15.04
CA THR A 666 27.77 0.00 16.43
C THR A 666 29.21 0.23 16.92
N GLY A 667 30.20 -0.14 16.11
CA GLY A 667 31.61 0.13 16.40
C GLY A 667 31.89 1.62 16.52
N LEU A 668 31.41 2.43 15.56
CA LEU A 668 31.52 3.89 15.57
C LEU A 668 30.99 4.51 16.87
N VAL A 669 29.75 4.16 17.25
CA VAL A 669 29.10 4.71 18.46
C VAL A 669 29.86 4.29 19.72
N SER A 670 30.36 3.06 19.76
CA SER A 670 31.16 2.55 20.90
C SER A 670 32.50 3.27 21.03
N MET A 671 33.19 3.54 19.92
CA MET A 671 34.43 4.31 19.91
C MET A 671 34.19 5.75 20.36
N LEU A 672 33.12 6.38 19.86
CA LEU A 672 32.77 7.74 20.26
C LEU A 672 32.46 7.83 21.76
N GLU A 673 31.71 6.88 22.31
CA GLU A 673 31.47 6.83 23.76
C GLU A 673 32.77 6.70 24.56
N ALA A 674 33.68 5.79 24.16
CA ALA A 674 34.96 5.62 24.84
C ALA A 674 35.76 6.92 24.86
N ARG A 675 35.87 7.61 23.72
CA ARG A 675 36.60 8.88 23.63
C ARG A 675 35.91 10.03 24.38
N LEU A 676 34.59 10.05 24.41
CA LEU A 676 33.84 11.01 25.23
C LEU A 676 34.02 10.77 26.73
N ALA A 677 34.23 9.52 27.15
CA ALA A 677 34.55 9.19 28.55
C ALA A 677 35.98 9.62 28.92
N ASP A 678 36.95 9.40 28.02
CA ASP A 678 38.34 9.83 28.20
C ASP A 678 38.46 11.35 28.26
N ALA A 679 37.75 12.07 27.38
CA ALA A 679 37.81 13.53 27.30
C ALA A 679 37.13 14.27 28.47
N GLY A 680 36.34 13.56 29.29
CA GLY A 680 35.67 14.08 30.48
C GLY A 680 36.44 13.83 31.79
N ARG A 681 37.60 13.16 31.74
CA ARG A 681 38.51 13.04 32.89
C ARG A 681 39.45 14.26 32.87
N PRO A 682 39.61 14.97 34.00
CA PRO A 682 40.42 16.18 34.08
C PRO A 682 41.90 15.93 33.76
#